data_AF-A0A3D3UPB2-F1
#
_entry.id   AF-A0A3D3UPB2-F1
#
_cell.length_a   1.000
_cell.length_b   1.000
_cell.length_c   1.000
_cell.angle_alpha   90.00
_cell.angle_beta   90.00
_cell.angle_gamma   90.00
#
_symmetry.space_group_name_H-M   'P 1'
#
loop_
_entity.id
_entity.type
_entity.pdbx_description
1 polymer ?
#
loop_
_entity_poly.entity_id
_entity_poly.type
_entity_poly.pdbx_seq_one_letter_code
_entity_poly.pdbx_strand_id
1 'polypeptide(L)'
;MSYRDAKILTVITALFFSIATAGMVATAEDDLLVYWNFDQGGQKTAKDFSGNGINGSVKAARVESPAGQAIMMDGTSNSIVTANIPENKRFSKKSWTFMSMVKPIRLSINSTQNQRRIFAFGKYPDAYLVIDIKGTGQMSCYFCYKNSAGKIISAGRSSSIALTENSWTHIAVVCNRREKLIRMHVNGYCPGDNRIPNEFDGNFNLDGQLTIGSSWQNYWGLVDEVKIYRSALTPQDIEAEFERLKDTFGVVESDEIASAKKRIRQENTFENVNAQWAKKRYDKVRSLCQKLVNSDAPVHFRSYAHLRMAQSYLNEDNRHAAIDTYLDIAKNESYPAVHRAEAETSVNKLKASSTSFAGISKTKIPEVSKLTAEIFVSTKGKDSNTGSMRNPFATLARARDEVRALRKRGVTGPIAVSVMPGRYVVHKSLDLSTEDSGTALGPVIYRARQKGTAVFYGGKQLDGFEAVTDIVILRRLPVESRDKVRQCNLKTLGIDDYGRLEVRGFAQPPSPPTLELFVDGVAMTLARWPNEGFVGIRKLIKAGSKSAGEPSVFEYESDRHERWTEASDGWLFGYFHFLWADATVKIGKIDPSARTLTTAEPYQYGGRGMSTRQGIQYYAFNLLEEIDMPGEWYLERKTGMLYLYPPFELSKSIVEIGMLPEPMITMDKVSHVCFDGLVFDLARYNGIVAKDCNSCSWTGCTVSRMAGNGIMIHGGKENWLIGCDVHTTGRRATEVIGGDRVTLTPGAHLMENCRIYNFGRIDRTYTPAIQLEGVGHRVAHNLMYNGPSSAMRIEGNDHLIEFNEVHSMVQESDDQGAMELFRNPTYRGVIFRHNYFHNIGKTGSETAVHGQAAIRFDDAISGMLVYGNVFYRCANGNFGAVQMNGGRDNLIDNNIFIDCKQGISGGWYRGNGVWTSLREGQRLSGFYQNELYLSRYPQIATMLDDPGINRLWRNVLYKCGTVATRTANIEMFQNRVFQEDPGFVNAKNRNFNLRDDARLFETMCFKSIPFDQIGLYESASRATWPVETTAVGMPDWRNK
;
A
#
# COMPACT_ATOMS: atom_id res chain seq x y z
N MET A 1 8.13 9.48 -68.35
CA MET A 1 7.36 9.06 -69.54
C MET A 1 6.49 7.86 -69.17
N SER A 2 5.23 7.85 -69.63
CA SER A 2 4.44 6.70 -70.13
C SER A 2 5.05 5.29 -70.02
N TYR A 3 4.40 4.16 -69.71
CA TYR A 3 3.05 3.73 -69.25
C TYR A 3 3.03 2.18 -69.41
N ARG A 4 2.21 1.44 -68.62
CA ARG A 4 1.65 0.08 -68.86
C ARG A 4 2.44 -1.26 -68.70
N ASP A 5 1.78 -2.15 -67.94
CA ASP A 5 1.38 -3.57 -68.18
C ASP A 5 2.43 -4.68 -68.51
N ALA A 6 2.27 -5.97 -68.17
CA ALA A 6 1.49 -6.67 -67.12
C ALA A 6 1.83 -8.19 -67.04
N LYS A 7 1.77 -8.78 -65.83
CA LYS A 7 1.38 -10.19 -65.47
C LYS A 7 2.18 -11.45 -65.94
N ILE A 8 2.36 -12.38 -64.98
CA ILE A 8 2.28 -13.88 -65.10
C ILE A 8 3.51 -14.60 -65.75
N LEU A 9 3.97 -15.85 -65.43
CA LEU A 9 3.47 -17.01 -64.64
C LEU A 9 4.62 -17.87 -63.97
N THR A 10 4.36 -18.46 -62.78
CA THR A 10 4.67 -19.85 -62.25
C THR A 10 5.58 -20.84 -63.03
N VAL A 11 6.42 -21.77 -62.47
CA VAL A 11 6.94 -22.10 -61.08
C VAL A 11 7.93 -23.35 -61.09
N ILE A 12 8.53 -23.72 -59.94
CA ILE A 12 9.03 -25.08 -59.46
C ILE A 12 10.52 -25.58 -59.67
N THR A 13 11.27 -25.60 -58.54
CA THR A 13 12.27 -26.61 -58.03
C THR A 13 13.59 -26.91 -58.80
N ALA A 14 14.67 -27.49 -58.21
CA ALA A 14 14.83 -28.21 -56.93
C ALA A 14 16.28 -28.28 -56.39
N LEU A 15 16.43 -28.38 -55.05
CA LEU A 15 17.41 -29.21 -54.27
C LEU A 15 18.93 -28.92 -54.42
N PHE A 16 19.83 -29.09 -53.43
CA PHE A 16 19.84 -29.65 -52.06
C PHE A 16 20.83 -28.78 -51.19
N PHE A 17 21.35 -29.07 -49.99
CA PHE A 17 21.32 -30.20 -49.04
C PHE A 17 21.27 -29.69 -47.56
N SER A 18 21.11 -30.63 -46.63
CA SER A 18 21.05 -30.59 -45.15
C SER A 18 22.45 -30.84 -44.49
N ILE A 19 22.73 -30.78 -43.17
CA ILE A 19 22.22 -31.49 -41.97
C ILE A 19 22.67 -30.71 -40.68
N ALA A 20 22.33 -31.12 -39.44
CA ALA A 20 21.25 -30.60 -38.59
C ALA A 20 21.40 -31.07 -37.11
N THR A 21 20.97 -30.28 -36.11
CA THR A 21 20.71 -30.73 -34.71
C THR A 21 19.39 -30.11 -34.21
N ALA A 22 18.26 -30.81 -34.33
CA ALA A 22 17.78 -31.91 -33.48
C ALA A 22 17.11 -31.44 -32.17
N GLY A 23 15.84 -31.06 -32.30
CA GLY A 23 14.90 -30.74 -31.22
C GLY A 23 13.49 -30.69 -31.79
N MET A 24 12.90 -31.87 -31.98
CA MET A 24 11.73 -32.16 -32.84
C MET A 24 10.67 -31.05 -32.91
N VAL A 25 10.57 -30.39 -34.07
CA VAL A 25 9.28 -29.94 -34.60
C VAL A 25 8.63 -31.18 -35.20
N ALA A 26 7.69 -31.78 -34.47
CA ALA A 26 6.79 -32.76 -35.05
C ALA A 26 5.76 -32.01 -35.90
N THR A 27 5.59 -32.44 -37.15
CA THR A 27 4.59 -31.97 -38.10
C THR A 27 3.18 -32.23 -37.54
N ALA A 28 2.36 -31.19 -37.42
CA ALA A 28 1.02 -31.30 -36.83
C ALA A 28 0.06 -32.24 -37.60
N GLU A 29 0.39 -32.60 -38.84
CA GLU A 29 -0.34 -33.54 -39.68
C GLU A 29 -0.26 -34.99 -39.16
N ASP A 30 0.84 -35.42 -38.51
CA ASP A 30 1.02 -36.81 -38.05
C ASP A 30 0.20 -37.16 -36.79
N ASP A 31 -0.32 -36.17 -36.06
CA ASP A 31 -1.13 -36.36 -34.85
C ASP A 31 -2.64 -36.06 -35.06
N LEU A 32 -3.06 -35.61 -36.25
CA LEU A 32 -4.49 -35.48 -36.59
C LEU A 32 -5.12 -36.89 -36.70
N LEU A 33 -6.17 -37.13 -35.93
CA LEU A 33 -6.80 -38.45 -35.76
C LEU A 33 -8.13 -38.58 -36.53
N VAL A 34 -8.93 -37.53 -36.56
CA VAL A 34 -10.21 -37.44 -37.28
C VAL A 34 -10.33 -36.04 -37.84
N TYR A 35 -10.77 -35.94 -39.09
CA TYR A 35 -11.31 -34.70 -39.65
C TYR A 35 -12.59 -34.99 -40.43
N TRP A 36 -13.71 -34.45 -39.96
CA TRP A 36 -15.02 -34.50 -40.61
C TRP A 36 -15.52 -33.07 -40.88
N ASN A 37 -15.37 -32.59 -42.11
CA ASN A 37 -16.03 -31.38 -42.64
C ASN A 37 -17.49 -31.62 -43.07
N PHE A 38 -17.94 -32.88 -43.00
CA PHE A 38 -19.24 -33.38 -43.43
C PHE A 38 -19.63 -33.17 -44.90
N ASP A 39 -19.02 -32.30 -45.71
CA ASP A 39 -19.37 -32.06 -47.13
C ASP A 39 -19.40 -33.32 -48.01
N GLN A 40 -18.65 -34.36 -47.64
CA GLN A 40 -18.53 -35.59 -48.42
C GLN A 40 -18.89 -36.85 -47.62
N GLY A 41 -19.53 -37.78 -48.32
CA GLY A 41 -20.03 -39.05 -47.79
C GLY A 41 -21.50 -39.26 -48.17
N GLY A 42 -21.98 -40.51 -48.10
CA GLY A 42 -23.41 -40.79 -48.25
C GLY A 42 -24.22 -40.22 -47.09
N GLN A 43 -25.56 -40.23 -47.19
CA GLN A 43 -26.44 -39.69 -46.13
C GLN A 43 -26.16 -40.27 -44.72
N LYS A 44 -25.64 -41.51 -44.63
CA LYS A 44 -25.35 -42.23 -43.38
C LYS A 44 -23.86 -42.25 -42.99
N THR A 45 -23.00 -41.48 -43.69
CA THR A 45 -21.55 -41.53 -43.51
C THR A 45 -20.92 -40.13 -43.54
N ALA A 46 -20.05 -39.84 -42.57
CA ALA A 46 -19.11 -38.73 -42.57
C ALA A 46 -17.74 -39.27 -43.02
N LYS A 47 -17.22 -38.77 -44.14
CA LYS A 47 -15.91 -39.16 -44.66
C LYS A 47 -14.79 -38.57 -43.81
N ASP A 48 -13.78 -39.37 -43.50
CA ASP A 48 -12.56 -38.92 -42.83
C ASP A 48 -11.55 -38.31 -43.81
N PHE A 49 -11.07 -37.12 -43.49
CA PHE A 49 -10.08 -36.36 -44.23
C PHE A 49 -8.71 -36.29 -43.53
N SER A 50 -8.55 -36.91 -42.36
CA SER A 50 -7.27 -36.99 -41.66
C SER A 50 -6.29 -38.03 -42.26
N GLY A 51 -6.72 -38.78 -43.27
CA GLY A 51 -5.98 -39.92 -43.82
C GLY A 51 -6.01 -41.18 -42.96
N ASN A 52 -6.70 -41.18 -41.81
CA ASN A 52 -6.71 -42.32 -40.89
C ASN A 52 -7.73 -43.42 -41.22
N GLY A 53 -8.71 -43.13 -42.08
CA GLY A 53 -9.79 -44.04 -42.47
C GLY A 53 -10.96 -44.11 -41.48
N ILE A 54 -11.03 -43.18 -40.53
CA ILE A 54 -11.99 -43.21 -39.41
C ILE A 54 -13.30 -42.52 -39.82
N ASN A 55 -14.02 -43.13 -40.76
CA ASN A 55 -15.32 -42.62 -41.22
C ASN A 55 -16.35 -42.69 -40.08
N GLY A 56 -17.12 -41.63 -39.88
CA GLY A 56 -18.22 -41.58 -38.91
C GLY A 56 -19.51 -42.16 -39.50
N SER A 57 -20.25 -42.96 -38.73
CA SER A 57 -21.64 -43.32 -39.05
C SER A 57 -22.56 -42.20 -38.57
N VAL A 58 -23.33 -41.63 -39.50
CA VAL A 58 -24.21 -40.46 -39.27
C VAL A 58 -25.66 -40.93 -39.17
N LYS A 59 -26.33 -40.55 -38.07
CA LYS A 59 -27.78 -40.70 -37.92
C LYS A 59 -28.53 -39.36 -37.97
N ALA A 60 -27.84 -38.27 -37.65
CA ALA A 60 -28.36 -36.92 -37.70
C ALA A 60 -28.62 -36.42 -39.13
N ALA A 61 -29.49 -35.40 -39.26
CA ALA A 61 -29.80 -34.81 -40.55
C ALA A 61 -28.62 -33.98 -41.08
N ARG A 62 -28.41 -33.99 -42.40
CA ARG A 62 -27.47 -33.11 -43.11
C ARG A 62 -28.23 -31.86 -43.54
N VAL A 63 -27.65 -30.69 -43.31
CA VAL A 63 -28.22 -29.39 -43.67
C VAL A 63 -27.15 -28.46 -44.23
N GLU A 64 -27.57 -27.39 -44.89
CA GLU A 64 -26.66 -26.39 -45.47
C GLU A 64 -25.86 -25.65 -44.37
N SER A 65 -24.60 -25.36 -44.68
CA SER A 65 -23.64 -24.68 -43.82
C SER A 65 -22.81 -23.68 -44.64
N PRO A 66 -22.27 -22.59 -44.06
CA PRO A 66 -21.44 -21.64 -44.81
C PRO A 66 -20.19 -22.25 -45.46
N ALA A 67 -19.70 -23.41 -44.98
CA ALA A 67 -18.61 -24.17 -45.60
C ALA A 67 -19.08 -25.28 -46.58
N GLY A 68 -20.39 -25.56 -46.63
CA GLY A 68 -20.99 -26.64 -47.44
C GLY A 68 -22.13 -27.34 -46.71
N GLN A 69 -21.85 -28.43 -45.97
CA GLN A 69 -22.85 -29.17 -45.19
C GLN A 69 -22.47 -29.34 -43.72
N ALA A 70 -23.39 -29.03 -42.82
CA ALA A 70 -23.28 -29.33 -41.39
C ALA A 70 -24.20 -30.50 -40.99
N ILE A 71 -23.94 -31.04 -39.80
CA ILE A 71 -24.81 -32.01 -39.13
C ILE A 71 -25.73 -31.30 -38.15
N MET A 72 -27.04 -31.48 -38.32
CA MET A 72 -28.08 -30.96 -37.42
C MET A 72 -28.42 -31.98 -36.34
N MET A 73 -28.12 -31.63 -35.09
CA MET A 73 -28.54 -32.39 -33.91
C MET A 73 -29.81 -31.78 -33.32
N ASP A 74 -30.81 -32.62 -33.06
CA ASP A 74 -32.15 -32.26 -32.57
C ASP A 74 -32.31 -32.38 -31.04
N GLY A 75 -31.23 -32.67 -30.32
CA GLY A 75 -31.26 -32.89 -28.88
C GLY A 75 -31.75 -34.28 -28.44
N THR A 76 -32.04 -35.20 -29.37
CA THR A 76 -32.41 -36.60 -29.09
C THR A 76 -31.25 -37.57 -29.36
N SER A 77 -31.31 -38.79 -28.82
CA SER A 77 -30.32 -39.85 -29.07
C SER A 77 -30.26 -40.35 -30.52
N ASN A 78 -31.20 -39.94 -31.37
CA ASN A 78 -31.27 -40.35 -32.77
C ASN A 78 -30.39 -39.47 -33.68
N SER A 79 -29.98 -38.28 -33.24
CA SER A 79 -29.18 -37.34 -34.04
C SER A 79 -27.72 -37.28 -33.57
N ILE A 80 -26.97 -38.35 -33.83
CA ILE A 80 -25.55 -38.48 -33.45
C ILE A 80 -24.66 -38.92 -34.63
N VAL A 81 -23.35 -38.65 -34.50
CA VAL A 81 -22.30 -39.24 -35.35
C VAL A 81 -21.44 -40.14 -34.47
N THR A 82 -21.18 -41.38 -34.89
CA THR A 82 -20.43 -42.37 -34.12
C THR A 82 -19.30 -43.00 -34.92
N ALA A 83 -18.11 -43.17 -34.33
CA ALA A 83 -17.01 -43.93 -34.92
C ALA A 83 -16.35 -44.84 -33.87
N ASN A 84 -15.75 -45.94 -34.32
CA ASN A 84 -14.92 -46.79 -33.46
C ASN A 84 -13.44 -46.53 -33.75
N ILE A 85 -12.72 -46.00 -32.76
CA ILE A 85 -11.30 -45.69 -32.86
C ILE A 85 -10.46 -46.97 -32.67
N PRO A 86 -9.62 -47.36 -33.65
CA PRO A 86 -8.69 -48.48 -33.52
C PRO A 86 -7.77 -48.32 -32.31
N GLU A 87 -7.44 -49.42 -31.62
CA GLU A 87 -6.76 -49.37 -30.32
C GLU A 87 -5.43 -48.59 -30.36
N ASN A 88 -4.58 -48.86 -31.35
CA ASN A 88 -3.32 -48.12 -31.57
C ASN A 88 -3.52 -46.62 -31.87
N LYS A 89 -4.72 -46.20 -32.26
CA LYS A 89 -5.11 -44.81 -32.55
C LYS A 89 -5.88 -44.12 -31.40
N ARG A 90 -6.19 -44.80 -30.29
CA ARG A 90 -6.89 -44.19 -29.13
C ARG A 90 -6.04 -43.16 -28.38
N PHE A 91 -6.68 -42.31 -27.57
CA PHE A 91 -5.99 -41.27 -26.79
C PHE A 91 -5.01 -41.85 -25.75
N SER A 92 -5.37 -42.97 -25.12
CA SER A 92 -4.54 -43.65 -24.11
C SER A 92 -4.02 -42.67 -23.04
N LYS A 93 -2.69 -42.56 -22.86
CA LYS A 93 -2.03 -41.63 -21.95
C LYS A 93 -1.44 -40.38 -22.65
N LYS A 94 -1.81 -40.11 -23.91
CA LYS A 94 -1.38 -38.90 -24.65
C LYS A 94 -2.20 -37.66 -24.27
N SER A 95 -1.66 -36.49 -24.60
CA SER A 95 -2.43 -35.25 -24.74
C SER A 95 -3.40 -35.34 -25.92
N TRP A 96 -4.39 -34.45 -25.98
CA TRP A 96 -5.35 -34.43 -27.08
C TRP A 96 -5.98 -33.06 -27.28
N THR A 97 -6.55 -32.84 -28.47
CA THR A 97 -7.32 -31.64 -28.80
C THR A 97 -8.59 -32.05 -29.53
N PHE A 98 -9.73 -31.46 -29.14
CA PHE A 98 -10.97 -31.47 -29.91
C PHE A 98 -11.26 -30.05 -30.38
N MET A 99 -11.71 -29.86 -31.62
CA MET A 99 -12.24 -28.59 -32.10
C MET A 99 -13.36 -28.80 -33.12
N SER A 100 -14.24 -27.81 -33.26
CA SER A 100 -15.37 -27.83 -34.21
C SER A 100 -15.99 -26.43 -34.36
N MET A 101 -16.58 -26.17 -35.52
CA MET A 101 -17.56 -25.10 -35.71
C MET A 101 -18.92 -25.56 -35.21
N VAL A 102 -19.54 -24.79 -34.32
CA VAL A 102 -20.81 -25.16 -33.70
C VAL A 102 -21.77 -23.97 -33.70
N LYS A 103 -23.06 -24.23 -33.95
CA LYS A 103 -24.13 -23.22 -33.82
C LYS A 103 -25.26 -23.79 -32.98
N PRO A 104 -25.30 -23.50 -31.66
CA PRO A 104 -26.31 -24.06 -30.78
C PRO A 104 -27.68 -23.48 -31.10
N ILE A 105 -28.70 -24.32 -31.19
CA ILE A 105 -30.09 -23.89 -31.41
C ILE A 105 -30.86 -23.89 -30.09
N ARG A 106 -30.54 -24.81 -29.17
CA ARG A 106 -31.16 -24.85 -27.84
C ARG A 106 -30.24 -25.44 -26.76
N LEU A 107 -29.65 -24.57 -25.97
CA LEU A 107 -28.75 -24.87 -24.87
C LEU A 107 -29.52 -25.35 -23.64
N SER A 108 -30.54 -24.60 -23.21
CA SER A 108 -31.25 -24.89 -21.97
C SER A 108 -32.25 -26.06 -22.09
N ILE A 109 -32.20 -26.95 -21.09
CA ILE A 109 -33.09 -28.09 -20.89
C ILE A 109 -33.74 -28.08 -19.51
N ASN A 110 -34.94 -28.67 -19.43
CA ASN A 110 -35.60 -28.96 -18.15
C ASN A 110 -34.94 -30.18 -17.49
N SER A 111 -33.76 -29.98 -16.92
CA SER A 111 -33.02 -31.00 -16.17
C SER A 111 -32.20 -30.36 -15.05
N THR A 112 -32.05 -31.07 -13.94
CA THR A 112 -31.15 -30.67 -12.83
C THR A 112 -29.68 -30.61 -13.26
N GLN A 113 -29.31 -31.39 -14.28
CA GLN A 113 -28.04 -31.26 -15.00
C GLN A 113 -28.32 -30.52 -16.32
N ASN A 114 -28.46 -29.18 -16.26
CA ASN A 114 -28.79 -28.36 -17.42
C ASN A 114 -27.57 -28.18 -18.36
N GLN A 115 -27.29 -29.21 -19.16
CA GLN A 115 -26.16 -29.26 -20.09
C GLN A 115 -26.46 -30.13 -21.33
N ARG A 116 -25.63 -29.98 -22.37
CA ARG A 116 -25.80 -30.54 -23.71
C ARG A 116 -24.50 -31.19 -24.18
N ARG A 117 -24.46 -32.51 -24.32
CA ARG A 117 -23.24 -33.25 -24.69
C ARG A 117 -22.98 -33.19 -26.18
N ILE A 118 -21.84 -32.61 -26.57
CA ILE A 118 -21.40 -32.48 -27.97
C ILE A 118 -20.27 -33.45 -28.33
N PHE A 119 -19.49 -33.92 -27.37
CA PHE A 119 -18.44 -34.92 -27.58
C PHE A 119 -18.47 -35.97 -26.47
N ALA A 120 -18.29 -37.25 -26.84
CA ALA A 120 -17.95 -38.31 -25.90
C ALA A 120 -16.91 -39.27 -26.47
N PHE A 121 -16.08 -39.84 -25.59
CA PHE A 121 -15.20 -40.96 -25.93
C PHE A 121 -15.02 -41.91 -24.74
N GLY A 122 -15.04 -43.21 -25.02
CA GLY A 122 -14.80 -44.28 -24.05
C GLY A 122 -16.04 -44.67 -23.24
N LYS A 123 -15.83 -45.34 -22.10
CA LYS A 123 -16.89 -45.96 -21.29
C LYS A 123 -16.94 -45.37 -19.87
N TYR A 124 -18.11 -44.89 -19.46
CA TYR A 124 -18.35 -44.43 -18.09
C TYR A 124 -18.59 -45.62 -17.13
N PRO A 125 -18.05 -45.60 -15.88
CA PRO A 125 -17.07 -44.66 -15.33
C PRO A 125 -15.61 -45.10 -15.55
N ASP A 126 -15.38 -46.22 -16.25
CA ASP A 126 -14.10 -46.92 -16.35
C ASP A 126 -12.99 -46.06 -17.00
N ALA A 127 -13.27 -45.40 -18.12
CA ALA A 127 -12.45 -44.36 -18.73
C ALA A 127 -13.31 -43.55 -19.73
N TYR A 128 -13.71 -42.32 -19.36
CA TYR A 128 -14.67 -41.52 -20.13
C TYR A 128 -14.20 -40.07 -20.29
N LEU A 129 -14.27 -39.55 -21.51
CA LEU A 129 -14.01 -38.15 -21.89
C LEU A 129 -15.31 -37.54 -22.43
N VAL A 130 -15.71 -36.35 -21.97
CA VAL A 130 -16.85 -35.63 -22.54
C VAL A 130 -16.61 -34.12 -22.63
N ILE A 131 -17.29 -33.51 -23.59
CA ILE A 131 -17.45 -32.06 -23.69
C ILE A 131 -18.95 -31.76 -23.71
N ASP A 132 -19.40 -30.96 -22.75
CA ASP A 132 -20.79 -30.60 -22.51
C ASP A 132 -20.90 -29.06 -22.56
N ILE A 133 -21.89 -28.51 -23.26
CA ILE A 133 -22.20 -27.08 -23.24
C ILE A 133 -23.37 -26.87 -22.28
N LYS A 134 -23.19 -26.02 -21.26
CA LYS A 134 -24.22 -25.75 -20.25
C LYS A 134 -25.39 -24.95 -20.82
N GLY A 135 -26.54 -24.99 -20.15
CA GLY A 135 -27.69 -24.13 -20.49
C GLY A 135 -27.40 -22.62 -20.42
N THR A 136 -26.32 -22.22 -19.74
CA THR A 136 -25.74 -20.85 -19.73
C THR A 136 -24.79 -20.56 -20.89
N GLY A 137 -24.63 -21.47 -21.84
CA GLY A 137 -23.70 -21.41 -22.96
C GLY A 137 -22.23 -21.67 -22.61
N GLN A 138 -21.86 -21.79 -21.33
CA GLN A 138 -20.49 -22.13 -20.96
C GLN A 138 -20.15 -23.56 -21.39
N MET A 139 -19.09 -23.70 -22.20
CA MET A 139 -18.51 -25.00 -22.51
C MET A 139 -17.91 -25.61 -21.25
N SER A 140 -17.93 -26.93 -21.14
CA SER A 140 -17.31 -27.67 -20.05
C SER A 140 -16.73 -28.98 -20.56
N CYS A 141 -15.66 -29.41 -19.92
CA CYS A 141 -15.06 -30.71 -20.15
C CYS A 141 -15.04 -31.47 -18.83
N TYR A 142 -15.49 -32.72 -18.87
CA TYR A 142 -15.40 -33.66 -17.77
C TYR A 142 -14.71 -34.92 -18.27
N PHE A 143 -13.85 -35.48 -17.45
CA PHE A 143 -13.31 -36.80 -17.69
C PHE A 143 -13.04 -37.55 -16.40
N CYS A 144 -13.19 -38.87 -16.46
CA CYS A 144 -12.94 -39.75 -15.35
C CYS A 144 -12.30 -41.06 -15.79
N TYR A 145 -11.63 -41.72 -14.85
CA TYR A 145 -11.20 -43.10 -15.01
C TYR A 145 -11.29 -43.84 -13.67
N LYS A 146 -11.40 -45.15 -13.74
CA LYS A 146 -11.34 -46.04 -12.59
C LYS A 146 -9.89 -46.53 -12.44
N ASN A 147 -9.27 -46.26 -11.30
CA ASN A 147 -7.89 -46.68 -11.05
C ASN A 147 -7.81 -48.18 -10.66
N SER A 148 -6.60 -48.71 -10.50
CA SER A 148 -6.36 -50.12 -10.11
C SER A 148 -6.96 -50.51 -8.76
N ALA A 149 -7.20 -49.55 -7.86
CA ALA A 149 -7.89 -49.75 -6.57
C ALA A 149 -9.43 -49.61 -6.69
N GLY A 150 -9.98 -49.52 -7.90
CA GLY A 150 -11.42 -49.39 -8.15
C GLY A 150 -12.00 -48.00 -7.89
N LYS A 151 -11.19 -47.02 -7.45
CA LYS A 151 -11.61 -45.64 -7.18
C LYS A 151 -11.77 -44.87 -8.49
N ILE A 152 -12.90 -44.18 -8.64
CA ILE A 152 -13.12 -43.23 -9.73
C ILE A 152 -12.36 -41.94 -9.41
N ILE A 153 -11.51 -41.51 -10.34
CA ILE A 153 -10.79 -40.23 -10.28
C ILE A 153 -11.29 -39.38 -11.44
N SER A 154 -11.86 -38.22 -11.12
CA SER A 154 -12.48 -37.30 -12.08
C SER A 154 -11.78 -35.95 -12.08
N ALA A 155 -11.73 -35.31 -13.24
CA ALA A 155 -11.34 -33.92 -13.40
C ALA A 155 -12.21 -33.25 -14.46
N GLY A 156 -12.33 -31.93 -14.39
CA GLY A 156 -13.19 -31.17 -15.30
C GLY A 156 -13.41 -29.74 -14.86
N ARG A 157 -13.71 -28.86 -15.81
CA ARG A 157 -13.88 -27.41 -15.62
C ARG A 157 -14.86 -26.85 -16.66
N SER A 158 -15.13 -25.55 -16.60
CA SER A 158 -15.95 -24.83 -17.57
C SER A 158 -15.23 -23.58 -18.06
N SER A 159 -15.53 -23.14 -19.29
CA SER A 159 -15.11 -21.85 -19.81
C SER A 159 -15.81 -20.72 -19.05
N SER A 160 -15.15 -19.57 -18.91
CA SER A 160 -15.79 -18.33 -18.47
C SER A 160 -16.61 -17.68 -19.59
N ILE A 161 -16.25 -17.94 -20.85
CA ILE A 161 -16.95 -17.48 -22.06
C ILE A 161 -18.14 -18.39 -22.34
N ALA A 162 -19.29 -17.79 -22.66
CA ALA A 162 -20.51 -18.49 -23.06
C ALA A 162 -20.71 -18.43 -24.59
N LEU A 163 -21.28 -19.50 -25.15
CA LEU A 163 -21.79 -19.57 -26.52
C LEU A 163 -23.18 -18.93 -26.58
N THR A 164 -23.47 -18.25 -27.70
CA THR A 164 -24.78 -17.65 -27.97
C THR A 164 -25.61 -18.54 -28.90
N GLU A 165 -26.89 -18.74 -28.56
CA GLU A 165 -27.82 -19.46 -29.44
C GLU A 165 -27.93 -18.78 -30.81
N ASN A 166 -28.06 -19.59 -31.86
CA ASN A 166 -28.16 -19.21 -33.27
C ASN A 166 -26.94 -18.50 -33.88
N SER A 167 -25.82 -18.42 -33.16
CA SER A 167 -24.54 -17.89 -33.65
C SER A 167 -23.53 -19.01 -33.93
N TRP A 168 -22.82 -18.96 -35.06
CA TRP A 168 -21.67 -19.85 -35.29
C TRP A 168 -20.52 -19.46 -34.35
N THR A 169 -19.89 -20.47 -33.76
CA THR A 169 -18.78 -20.33 -32.82
C THR A 169 -17.75 -21.41 -33.07
N HIS A 170 -16.47 -21.05 -33.13
CA HIS A 170 -15.40 -22.05 -33.09
C HIS A 170 -15.11 -22.42 -31.63
N ILE A 171 -15.21 -23.70 -31.29
CA ILE A 171 -14.82 -24.21 -29.97
C ILE A 171 -13.59 -25.10 -30.10
N ALA A 172 -12.68 -25.02 -29.11
CA ALA A 172 -11.65 -26.04 -28.94
C ALA A 172 -11.39 -26.36 -27.46
N VAL A 173 -11.13 -27.63 -27.18
CA VAL A 173 -10.70 -28.14 -25.87
C VAL A 173 -9.35 -28.83 -26.04
N VAL A 174 -8.32 -28.27 -25.43
CA VAL A 174 -6.95 -28.80 -25.45
C VAL A 174 -6.64 -29.40 -24.08
N CYS A 175 -6.30 -30.68 -24.02
CA CYS A 175 -5.86 -31.37 -22.82
C CYS A 175 -4.35 -31.64 -22.90
N ASN A 176 -3.54 -30.79 -22.27
CA ASN A 176 -2.09 -30.99 -22.16
C ASN A 176 -1.76 -31.76 -20.88
N ARG A 177 -1.56 -33.07 -21.00
CA ARG A 177 -1.27 -33.94 -19.84
C ARG A 177 0.16 -33.83 -19.33
N ARG A 178 1.10 -33.30 -20.14
CA ARG A 178 2.48 -33.01 -19.72
C ARG A 178 2.51 -31.79 -18.79
N GLU A 179 1.80 -30.72 -19.16
CA GLU A 179 1.68 -29.51 -18.34
C GLU A 179 0.63 -29.65 -17.21
N LYS A 180 -0.18 -30.72 -17.23
CA LYS A 180 -1.35 -30.93 -16.35
C LYS A 180 -2.37 -29.80 -16.49
N LEU A 181 -2.68 -29.42 -17.73
CA LEU A 181 -3.59 -28.31 -18.07
C LEU A 181 -4.71 -28.71 -19.04
N ILE A 182 -5.86 -28.06 -18.88
CA ILE A 182 -6.95 -28.01 -19.86
C ILE A 182 -7.10 -26.54 -20.30
N ARG A 183 -7.15 -26.29 -21.60
CA ARG A 183 -7.49 -24.97 -22.18
C ARG A 183 -8.79 -25.10 -22.96
N MET A 184 -9.64 -24.08 -22.83
CA MET A 184 -10.95 -24.00 -23.49
C MET A 184 -10.99 -22.72 -24.29
N HIS A 185 -10.95 -22.87 -25.62
CA HIS A 185 -10.97 -21.76 -26.56
C HIS A 185 -12.38 -21.56 -27.10
N VAL A 186 -12.78 -20.31 -27.22
CA VAL A 186 -13.98 -19.86 -27.92
C VAL A 186 -13.54 -18.78 -28.90
N ASN A 187 -13.80 -18.97 -30.20
CA ASN A 187 -13.34 -18.08 -31.28
C ASN A 187 -11.82 -17.81 -31.23
N GLY A 188 -11.05 -18.89 -31.03
CA GLY A 188 -9.58 -18.87 -30.88
C GLY A 188 -9.08 -18.39 -29.51
N TYR A 189 -9.86 -17.58 -28.78
CA TYR A 189 -9.46 -17.00 -27.51
C TYR A 189 -9.64 -17.95 -26.31
N CYS A 190 -8.62 -18.09 -25.48
CA CYS A 190 -8.68 -18.81 -24.20
C CYS A 190 -8.47 -17.84 -23.02
N PRO A 191 -9.42 -17.75 -22.08
CA PRO A 191 -9.36 -16.79 -20.97
C PRO A 191 -8.46 -17.23 -19.80
N GLY A 192 -7.92 -18.45 -19.81
CA GLY A 192 -6.98 -18.93 -18.79
C GLY A 192 -6.81 -20.44 -18.72
N ASP A 193 -5.80 -20.87 -17.96
CA ASP A 193 -5.37 -22.25 -17.84
C ASP A 193 -6.06 -22.97 -16.67
N ASN A 194 -6.63 -24.15 -16.94
CA ASN A 194 -7.28 -24.97 -15.92
C ASN A 194 -6.40 -26.15 -15.50
N ARG A 195 -6.03 -26.26 -14.22
CA ARG A 195 -5.19 -27.38 -13.73
C ARG A 195 -5.95 -28.71 -13.65
N ILE A 196 -5.27 -29.77 -14.09
CA ILE A 196 -5.62 -31.17 -13.88
C ILE A 196 -5.00 -31.61 -12.52
N PRO A 197 -5.68 -32.41 -11.70
CA PRO A 197 -5.11 -32.98 -10.47
C PRO A 197 -3.81 -33.75 -10.74
N ASN A 198 -2.86 -33.70 -9.80
CA ASN A 198 -1.55 -34.32 -9.97
C ASN A 198 -1.68 -35.85 -10.10
N GLU A 199 -2.54 -36.44 -9.28
CA GLU A 199 -2.95 -37.84 -9.22
C GLU A 199 -3.71 -38.33 -10.46
N PHE A 200 -4.07 -37.44 -11.40
CA PHE A 200 -4.76 -37.85 -12.62
C PHE A 200 -3.78 -38.48 -13.63
N ASP A 201 -3.86 -39.80 -13.82
CA ASP A 201 -3.01 -40.56 -14.74
C ASP A 201 -3.77 -41.28 -15.88
N GLY A 202 -5.11 -41.23 -15.86
CA GLY A 202 -6.03 -42.13 -16.56
C GLY A 202 -5.69 -42.54 -17.99
N ASN A 203 -5.93 -43.81 -18.33
CA ASN A 203 -5.62 -44.40 -19.63
C ASN A 203 -6.87 -44.54 -20.50
N PHE A 204 -7.07 -43.62 -21.44
CA PHE A 204 -8.21 -43.63 -22.38
C PHE A 204 -7.96 -44.57 -23.57
N ASN A 205 -7.64 -45.83 -23.25
CA ASN A 205 -7.53 -46.93 -24.22
C ASN A 205 -8.74 -47.89 -24.13
N LEU A 206 -9.49 -47.85 -23.03
CA LEU A 206 -10.70 -48.66 -22.83
C LEU A 206 -11.88 -48.07 -23.61
N ASP A 207 -12.56 -48.95 -24.34
CA ASP A 207 -13.66 -48.64 -25.26
C ASP A 207 -13.28 -47.68 -26.41
N GLY A 208 -13.48 -48.12 -27.64
CA GLY A 208 -13.11 -47.37 -28.83
C GLY A 208 -14.17 -46.38 -29.29
N GLN A 209 -15.36 -46.38 -28.67
CA GLN A 209 -16.48 -45.58 -29.16
C GLN A 209 -16.24 -44.07 -28.98
N LEU A 210 -16.33 -43.35 -30.10
CA LEU A 210 -16.30 -41.91 -30.19
C LEU A 210 -17.66 -41.42 -30.70
N THR A 211 -18.23 -40.39 -30.05
CA THR A 211 -19.48 -39.77 -30.50
C THR A 211 -19.34 -38.26 -30.59
N ILE A 212 -19.89 -37.69 -31.67
CA ILE A 212 -20.28 -36.29 -31.75
C ILE A 212 -21.79 -36.26 -31.52
N GLY A 213 -22.22 -35.51 -30.51
CA GLY A 213 -23.47 -35.72 -29.80
C GLY A 213 -23.40 -36.87 -28.78
N SER A 214 -24.54 -37.27 -28.20
CA SER A 214 -24.66 -38.37 -27.25
C SER A 214 -26.07 -38.95 -27.18
N SER A 215 -26.21 -40.16 -26.62
CA SER A 215 -27.52 -40.72 -26.25
C SER A 215 -28.12 -40.10 -24.98
N TRP A 216 -27.31 -39.40 -24.18
CA TRP A 216 -27.72 -38.73 -22.95
C TRP A 216 -27.54 -37.21 -23.09
N GLN A 217 -28.63 -36.45 -22.90
CA GLN A 217 -28.65 -34.98 -23.03
C GLN A 217 -27.96 -34.48 -24.31
N ASN A 218 -28.33 -35.04 -25.47
CA ASN A 218 -27.66 -34.73 -26.74
C ASN A 218 -27.62 -33.22 -27.02
N TYR A 219 -26.58 -32.76 -27.70
CA TYR A 219 -26.50 -31.42 -28.25
C TYR A 219 -27.69 -31.11 -29.18
N TRP A 220 -28.14 -29.85 -29.17
CA TRP A 220 -29.18 -29.36 -30.09
C TRP A 220 -28.65 -28.13 -30.80
N GLY A 221 -28.26 -28.31 -32.05
CA GLY A 221 -27.57 -27.32 -32.86
C GLY A 221 -26.88 -27.95 -34.07
N LEU A 222 -26.22 -27.09 -34.84
CA LEU A 222 -25.41 -27.47 -35.98
C LEU A 222 -23.98 -27.74 -35.53
N VAL A 223 -23.34 -28.73 -36.14
CA VAL A 223 -21.95 -29.11 -35.92
C VAL A 223 -21.25 -29.29 -37.27
N ASP A 224 -20.08 -28.68 -37.41
CA ASP A 224 -19.28 -28.64 -38.63
C ASP A 224 -17.77 -28.61 -38.31
N GLU A 225 -16.91 -28.82 -39.31
CA GLU A 225 -15.44 -28.73 -39.23
C GLU A 225 -14.84 -29.48 -38.01
N VAL A 226 -15.30 -30.71 -37.73
CA VAL A 226 -14.86 -31.48 -36.55
C VAL A 226 -13.44 -32.00 -36.77
N LYS A 227 -12.48 -31.55 -35.95
CA LYS A 227 -11.10 -32.04 -35.93
C LYS A 227 -10.69 -32.54 -34.55
N ILE A 228 -9.95 -33.64 -34.54
CA ILE A 228 -9.49 -34.31 -33.31
C ILE A 228 -8.01 -34.67 -33.47
N TYR A 229 -7.18 -34.31 -32.50
CA TYR A 229 -5.74 -34.56 -32.49
C TYR A 229 -5.32 -35.40 -31.27
N ARG A 230 -4.28 -36.22 -31.43
CA ARG A 230 -3.60 -36.98 -30.35
C ARG A 230 -2.44 -36.22 -29.69
N SER A 231 -2.46 -34.90 -29.84
CA SER A 231 -1.53 -33.95 -29.24
C SER A 231 -2.29 -32.76 -28.67
N ALA A 232 -1.63 -32.01 -27.78
CA ALA A 232 -2.11 -30.70 -27.34
C ALA A 232 -1.59 -29.65 -28.33
N LEU A 233 -2.49 -29.04 -29.09
CA LEU A 233 -2.13 -27.94 -29.99
C LEU A 233 -1.81 -26.66 -29.19
N THR A 234 -1.02 -25.77 -29.78
CA THR A 234 -0.70 -24.48 -29.18
C THR A 234 -1.87 -23.51 -29.34
N PRO A 235 -2.00 -22.48 -28.46
CA PRO A 235 -2.99 -21.43 -28.65
C PRO A 235 -2.92 -20.75 -30.03
N GLN A 236 -1.73 -20.67 -30.62
CA GLN A 236 -1.48 -20.11 -31.95
C GLN A 236 -2.08 -20.99 -33.06
N ASP A 237 -1.99 -22.32 -32.95
CA ASP A 237 -2.60 -23.23 -33.93
C ASP A 237 -4.14 -23.14 -33.88
N ILE A 238 -4.70 -23.01 -32.67
CA ILE A 238 -6.16 -22.84 -32.46
C ILE A 238 -6.66 -21.49 -32.97
N GLU A 239 -5.88 -20.41 -32.76
CA GLU A 239 -6.20 -19.08 -33.31
C GLU A 239 -6.09 -19.09 -34.84
N ALA A 240 -5.05 -19.70 -35.42
CA ALA A 240 -4.88 -19.80 -36.87
C ALA A 240 -6.03 -20.57 -37.56
N GLU A 241 -6.46 -21.69 -36.98
CA GLU A 241 -7.62 -22.44 -37.48
C GLU A 241 -8.94 -21.65 -37.34
N PHE A 242 -9.09 -20.89 -36.25
CA PHE A 242 -10.23 -19.98 -36.10
C PHE A 242 -10.24 -18.91 -37.19
N GLU A 243 -9.13 -18.17 -37.39
CA GLU A 243 -9.08 -17.10 -38.40
C GLU A 243 -9.27 -17.66 -39.83
N ARG A 244 -8.88 -18.92 -40.10
CA ARG A 244 -9.19 -19.61 -41.38
C ARG A 244 -10.70 -19.76 -41.64
N LEU A 245 -11.48 -19.98 -40.59
CA LEU A 245 -12.91 -20.30 -40.65
C LEU A 245 -13.82 -19.10 -40.39
N LYS A 246 -13.32 -18.10 -39.68
CA LYS A 246 -14.04 -16.93 -39.18
C LYS A 246 -14.88 -16.22 -40.25
N ASP A 247 -14.26 -15.85 -41.37
CA ASP A 247 -14.93 -15.11 -42.45
C ASP A 247 -15.97 -15.98 -43.17
N THR A 248 -15.65 -17.25 -43.44
CA THR A 248 -16.57 -18.22 -44.05
C THR A 248 -17.83 -18.39 -43.21
N PHE A 249 -17.71 -18.53 -41.89
CA PHE A 249 -18.82 -18.73 -40.98
C PHE A 249 -19.45 -17.42 -40.45
N GLY A 250 -18.97 -16.25 -40.87
CA GLY A 250 -19.49 -14.95 -40.47
C GLY A 250 -19.32 -14.63 -38.98
N VAL A 251 -18.26 -15.11 -38.35
CA VAL A 251 -18.06 -14.99 -36.90
C VAL A 251 -17.47 -13.62 -36.54
N VAL A 252 -18.30 -12.75 -35.96
CA VAL A 252 -17.87 -11.46 -35.42
C VAL A 252 -17.35 -11.66 -33.99
N GLU A 253 -16.13 -11.19 -33.72
CA GLU A 253 -15.58 -11.13 -32.37
C GLU A 253 -16.02 -9.86 -31.64
N SER A 254 -16.29 -9.97 -30.34
CA SER A 254 -16.50 -8.83 -29.45
C SER A 254 -15.21 -8.03 -29.25
N ASP A 255 -15.30 -6.70 -29.14
CA ASP A 255 -14.16 -5.80 -28.92
C ASP A 255 -13.30 -6.17 -27.69
N GLU A 256 -13.92 -6.75 -26.65
CA GLU A 256 -13.22 -7.23 -25.46
C GLU A 256 -12.27 -8.40 -25.77
N ILE A 257 -12.70 -9.35 -26.60
CA ILE A 257 -11.89 -10.49 -27.03
C ILE A 257 -10.78 -10.02 -27.97
N ALA A 258 -11.09 -9.15 -28.94
CA ALA A 258 -10.08 -8.58 -29.83
C ALA A 258 -9.01 -7.80 -29.04
N SER A 259 -9.43 -7.02 -28.04
CA SER A 259 -8.54 -6.29 -27.13
C SER A 259 -7.71 -7.21 -26.23
N ALA A 260 -8.30 -8.29 -25.71
CA ALA A 260 -7.60 -9.28 -24.90
C ALA A 260 -6.55 -10.05 -25.73
N LYS A 261 -6.91 -10.50 -26.95
CA LYS A 261 -5.97 -11.08 -27.92
C LYS A 261 -4.81 -10.11 -28.22
N LYS A 262 -5.11 -8.82 -28.47
CA LYS A 262 -4.08 -7.77 -28.69
C LYS A 262 -3.16 -7.60 -27.47
N ARG A 263 -3.69 -7.59 -26.25
CA ARG A 263 -2.91 -7.53 -25.00
C ARG A 263 -1.99 -8.74 -24.84
N ILE A 264 -2.50 -9.96 -25.01
CA ILE A 264 -1.71 -11.21 -24.93
C ILE A 264 -0.57 -11.20 -25.97
N ARG A 265 -0.82 -10.74 -27.20
CA ARG A 265 0.24 -10.58 -28.22
C ARG A 265 1.33 -9.59 -27.79
N GLN A 266 0.96 -8.49 -27.15
CA GLN A 266 1.90 -7.48 -26.65
C GLN A 266 2.72 -8.01 -25.45
N GLU A 267 2.08 -8.72 -24.51
CA GLU A 267 2.75 -9.38 -23.38
C GLU A 267 3.73 -10.46 -23.86
N ASN A 268 3.31 -11.33 -24.78
CA ASN A 268 4.17 -12.33 -25.43
C ASN A 268 5.36 -11.68 -26.17
N THR A 269 5.18 -10.48 -26.74
CA THR A 269 6.28 -9.73 -27.34
C THR A 269 7.31 -9.31 -26.30
N PHE A 270 6.88 -8.92 -25.09
CA PHE A 270 7.80 -8.62 -24.00
C PHE A 270 8.47 -9.85 -23.39
N GLU A 271 7.78 -10.99 -23.29
CA GLU A 271 8.46 -12.24 -22.92
C GLU A 271 9.53 -12.63 -23.95
N ASN A 272 9.28 -12.41 -25.24
CA ASN A 272 10.30 -12.58 -26.30
C ASN A 272 11.46 -11.57 -26.18
N VAL A 273 11.19 -10.30 -25.86
CA VAL A 273 12.22 -9.28 -25.57
C VAL A 273 13.10 -9.71 -24.40
N ASN A 274 12.51 -10.12 -23.29
CA ASN A 274 13.23 -10.60 -22.11
C ASN A 274 14.01 -11.89 -22.40
N ALA A 275 13.46 -12.81 -23.20
CA ALA A 275 14.17 -14.01 -23.64
C ALA A 275 15.37 -13.74 -24.58
N GLN A 276 15.37 -12.64 -25.35
CA GLN A 276 16.57 -12.20 -26.07
C GLN A 276 17.56 -11.46 -25.15
N TRP A 277 17.06 -10.68 -24.18
CA TRP A 277 17.89 -10.01 -23.17
C TRP A 277 18.70 -11.01 -22.35
N ALA A 278 18.06 -12.06 -21.81
CA ALA A 278 18.72 -13.14 -21.06
C ALA A 278 19.80 -13.86 -21.89
N LYS A 279 19.69 -13.84 -23.23
CA LYS A 279 20.68 -14.37 -24.18
C LYS A 279 21.72 -13.33 -24.61
N LYS A 280 21.73 -12.14 -24.01
CA LYS A 280 22.57 -10.97 -24.31
C LYS A 280 22.52 -10.53 -25.78
N ARG A 281 21.38 -10.75 -26.45
CA ARG A 281 21.13 -10.38 -27.86
C ARG A 281 20.46 -9.02 -27.94
N TYR A 282 21.20 -7.98 -27.56
CA TYR A 282 20.68 -6.63 -27.41
C TYR A 282 20.27 -5.98 -28.75
N ASP A 283 20.90 -6.39 -29.86
CA ASP A 283 20.46 -6.11 -31.23
C ASP A 283 18.99 -6.53 -31.47
N LYS A 284 18.64 -7.76 -31.07
CA LYS A 284 17.29 -8.32 -31.24
C LYS A 284 16.31 -7.70 -30.24
N VAL A 285 16.75 -7.40 -29.02
CA VAL A 285 15.97 -6.59 -28.05
C VAL A 285 15.56 -5.28 -28.70
N ARG A 286 16.51 -4.53 -29.29
CA ARG A 286 16.22 -3.24 -29.95
C ARG A 286 15.29 -3.41 -31.13
N SER A 287 15.52 -4.39 -32.01
CA SER A 287 14.65 -4.65 -33.17
C SER A 287 13.20 -4.95 -32.77
N LEU A 288 12.99 -5.76 -31.72
CA LEU A 288 11.66 -6.08 -31.19
C LEU A 288 11.00 -4.86 -30.53
N CYS A 289 11.77 -4.12 -29.72
CA CYS A 289 11.25 -2.94 -29.03
C CYS A 289 10.91 -1.80 -29.99
N GLN A 290 11.72 -1.55 -31.03
CA GLN A 290 11.45 -0.53 -32.05
C GLN A 290 10.14 -0.80 -32.79
N LYS A 291 9.84 -2.07 -33.09
CA LYS A 291 8.54 -2.47 -33.67
C LYS A 291 7.37 -2.11 -32.77
N LEU A 292 7.51 -2.26 -31.44
CA LEU A 292 6.49 -1.83 -30.48
C LEU A 292 6.39 -0.30 -30.39
N VAL A 293 7.52 0.42 -30.32
CA VAL A 293 7.57 1.90 -30.28
C VAL A 293 6.82 2.51 -31.48
N ASN A 294 6.96 1.89 -32.66
CA ASN A 294 6.36 2.35 -33.92
C ASN A 294 4.94 1.79 -34.17
N SER A 295 4.37 1.01 -33.25
CA SER A 295 3.05 0.37 -33.41
C SER A 295 1.89 1.18 -32.81
N ASP A 296 0.68 0.66 -32.98
CA ASP A 296 -0.57 1.13 -32.37
C ASP A 296 -0.78 0.56 -30.93
N ALA A 297 0.30 0.14 -30.26
CA ALA A 297 0.25 -0.33 -28.87
C ALA A 297 -0.02 0.82 -27.88
N PRO A 298 -0.62 0.54 -26.71
CA PRO A 298 -0.85 1.54 -25.67
C PRO A 298 0.44 2.26 -25.27
N VAL A 299 0.34 3.57 -24.97
CA VAL A 299 1.51 4.44 -24.71
C VAL A 299 2.46 3.91 -23.61
N HIS A 300 1.94 3.19 -22.63
CA HIS A 300 2.75 2.58 -21.57
C HIS A 300 3.55 1.37 -22.05
N PHE A 301 2.99 0.51 -22.93
CA PHE A 301 3.75 -0.55 -23.61
C PHE A 301 4.87 0.05 -24.48
N ARG A 302 4.56 1.11 -25.26
CA ARG A 302 5.54 1.75 -26.15
C ARG A 302 6.68 2.41 -25.39
N SER A 303 6.37 3.16 -24.33
CA SER A 303 7.40 3.77 -23.47
C SER A 303 8.25 2.75 -22.72
N TYR A 304 7.69 1.62 -22.28
CA TYR A 304 8.46 0.52 -21.68
C TYR A 304 9.42 -0.15 -22.68
N ALA A 305 8.97 -0.40 -23.92
CA ALA A 305 9.86 -0.85 -25.00
C ALA A 305 11.01 0.15 -25.23
N HIS A 306 10.71 1.45 -25.22
CA HIS A 306 11.70 2.49 -25.41
C HIS A 306 12.71 2.55 -24.25
N LEU A 307 12.27 2.46 -22.99
CA LEU A 307 13.15 2.34 -21.82
C LEU A 307 14.05 1.10 -21.91
N ARG A 308 13.51 -0.04 -22.37
CA ARG A 308 14.27 -1.28 -22.55
C ARG A 308 15.32 -1.17 -23.66
N MET A 309 15.07 -0.38 -24.70
CA MET A 309 16.09 -0.04 -25.70
C MET A 309 17.23 0.78 -25.10
N ALA A 310 16.91 1.84 -24.33
CA ALA A 310 17.92 2.67 -23.69
C ALA A 310 18.81 1.85 -22.72
N GLN A 311 18.19 0.97 -21.91
CA GLN A 311 18.93 0.03 -21.07
C GLN A 311 19.81 -0.93 -21.87
N SER A 312 19.37 -1.37 -23.06
CA SER A 312 20.16 -2.29 -23.90
C SER A 312 21.45 -1.66 -24.41
N TYR A 313 21.42 -0.36 -24.72
CA TYR A 313 22.63 0.38 -25.10
C TYR A 313 23.59 0.53 -23.92
N LEU A 314 23.09 0.78 -22.70
CA LEU A 314 23.93 0.80 -21.49
C LEU A 314 24.59 -0.55 -21.20
N ASN A 315 23.94 -1.66 -21.52
CA ASN A 315 24.50 -3.01 -21.35
C ASN A 315 25.57 -3.37 -22.40
N GLU A 316 25.74 -2.54 -23.43
CA GLU A 316 26.83 -2.58 -24.41
C GLU A 316 27.80 -1.38 -24.25
N ASP A 317 27.75 -0.69 -23.10
CA ASP A 317 28.51 0.53 -22.78
C ASP A 317 28.33 1.70 -23.79
N ASN A 318 27.30 1.65 -24.63
CA ASN A 318 26.98 2.71 -25.59
C ASN A 318 26.21 3.86 -24.91
N ARG A 319 26.93 4.61 -24.06
CA ARG A 319 26.42 5.74 -23.28
C ARG A 319 25.78 6.83 -24.14
N HIS A 320 26.31 7.11 -25.33
CA HIS A 320 25.77 8.13 -26.24
C HIS A 320 24.38 7.73 -26.74
N ALA A 321 24.24 6.56 -27.37
CA ALA A 321 22.94 6.09 -27.87
C ALA A 321 21.91 5.92 -26.74
N ALA A 322 22.35 5.52 -25.53
CA ALA A 322 21.49 5.48 -24.35
C ALA A 322 20.97 6.87 -23.96
N ILE A 323 21.83 7.90 -23.91
CA ILE A 323 21.43 9.28 -23.61
C ILE A 323 20.42 9.79 -24.63
N ASP A 324 20.67 9.59 -25.92
CA ASP A 324 19.78 10.07 -26.99
C ASP A 324 18.41 9.38 -26.90
N THR A 325 18.40 8.05 -26.71
CA THR A 325 17.16 7.27 -26.50
C THR A 325 16.39 7.77 -25.28
N TYR A 326 17.06 8.08 -24.15
CA TYR A 326 16.39 8.65 -22.98
C TYR A 326 15.88 10.08 -23.22
N LEU A 327 16.58 10.91 -24.00
CA LEU A 327 16.10 12.24 -24.37
C LEU A 327 14.83 12.17 -25.22
N ASP A 328 14.70 11.19 -26.11
CA ASP A 328 13.49 10.98 -26.90
C ASP A 328 12.31 10.49 -26.06
N ILE A 329 12.57 9.67 -25.04
CA ILE A 329 11.56 9.27 -24.03
C ILE A 329 11.09 10.49 -23.23
N ALA A 330 12.02 11.33 -22.76
CA ALA A 330 11.73 12.52 -21.96
C ALA A 330 10.88 13.55 -22.71
N LYS A 331 11.18 13.79 -23.99
CA LYS A 331 10.45 14.74 -24.86
C LYS A 331 9.08 14.25 -25.32
N ASN A 332 8.80 12.95 -25.27
CA ASN A 332 7.56 12.40 -25.83
C ASN A 332 6.38 12.63 -24.87
N GLU A 333 5.64 13.73 -25.05
CA GLU A 333 4.53 14.11 -24.17
C GLU A 333 3.40 13.07 -24.06
N SER A 334 3.26 12.17 -25.04
CA SER A 334 2.28 11.06 -25.00
C SER A 334 2.67 9.94 -24.03
N TYR A 335 3.93 9.89 -23.59
CA TYR A 335 4.41 8.87 -22.65
C TYR A 335 4.05 9.19 -21.19
N PRO A 336 3.85 8.16 -20.34
CA PRO A 336 3.59 8.33 -18.92
C PRO A 336 4.65 9.21 -18.25
N ALA A 337 4.23 10.23 -17.50
CA ALA A 337 5.13 11.21 -16.88
C ALA A 337 6.23 10.57 -16.02
N VAL A 338 5.94 9.45 -15.35
CA VAL A 338 6.94 8.69 -14.57
C VAL A 338 8.07 8.13 -15.45
N HIS A 339 7.77 7.63 -16.65
CA HIS A 339 8.79 7.13 -17.59
C HIS A 339 9.63 8.27 -18.18
N ARG A 340 9.03 9.45 -18.39
CA ARG A 340 9.76 10.66 -18.82
C ARG A 340 10.71 11.14 -17.72
N ALA A 341 10.23 11.25 -16.48
CA ALA A 341 11.04 11.61 -15.32
C ALA A 341 12.16 10.58 -15.03
N GLU A 342 11.91 9.28 -15.20
CA GLU A 342 12.94 8.23 -15.11
C GLU A 342 14.02 8.43 -16.19
N ALA A 343 13.62 8.79 -17.41
CA ALA A 343 14.55 9.05 -18.51
C ALA A 343 15.38 10.32 -18.29
N GLU A 344 14.76 11.44 -17.88
CA GLU A 344 15.46 12.68 -17.48
C GLU A 344 16.47 12.43 -16.36
N THR A 345 16.05 11.71 -15.31
CA THR A 345 16.91 11.30 -14.19
C THR A 345 18.08 10.44 -14.67
N SER A 346 17.84 9.56 -15.66
CA SER A 346 18.87 8.72 -16.27
C SER A 346 19.85 9.54 -17.11
N VAL A 347 19.38 10.50 -17.92
CA VAL A 347 20.24 11.45 -18.67
C VAL A 347 21.11 12.25 -17.72
N ASN A 348 20.54 12.78 -16.63
CA ASN A 348 21.28 13.56 -15.65
C ASN A 348 22.37 12.72 -14.98
N LYS A 349 22.06 11.48 -14.56
CA LYS A 349 23.07 10.54 -14.02
C LYS A 349 24.14 10.17 -15.07
N LEU A 350 23.76 10.03 -16.34
CA LEU A 350 24.67 9.74 -17.46
C LEU A 350 25.42 10.97 -18.01
N LYS A 351 25.20 12.18 -17.46
CA LYS A 351 25.98 13.39 -17.78
C LYS A 351 26.82 13.86 -16.59
N ALA A 352 26.38 13.58 -15.37
CA ALA A 352 27.11 13.82 -14.14
C ALA A 352 28.44 13.04 -14.04
N SER A 353 29.40 13.59 -13.29
CA SER A 353 30.42 12.79 -12.62
C SER A 353 29.78 12.03 -11.46
N SER A 354 30.29 10.85 -11.11
CA SER A 354 29.68 9.96 -10.11
C SER A 354 29.45 10.62 -8.74
N THR A 355 30.27 11.60 -8.36
CA THR A 355 30.18 12.34 -7.10
C THR A 355 29.10 13.43 -7.06
N SER A 356 28.62 13.97 -8.19
CA SER A 356 27.67 15.09 -8.14
C SER A 356 26.21 14.67 -7.95
N PHE A 357 25.84 13.46 -8.36
CA PHE A 357 24.44 13.01 -8.34
C PHE A 357 23.90 12.73 -6.92
N ALA A 358 24.73 12.18 -6.02
CA ALA A 358 24.37 11.87 -4.64
C ALA A 358 24.11 13.13 -3.75
N GLY A 359 24.44 14.32 -4.26
CA GLY A 359 24.16 15.60 -3.60
C GLY A 359 22.84 16.26 -4.03
N ILE A 360 22.11 15.70 -5.01
CA ILE A 360 20.90 16.32 -5.59
C ILE A 360 19.67 16.11 -4.69
N SER A 361 19.60 15.01 -3.93
CA SER A 361 18.47 14.72 -3.03
C SER A 361 18.54 15.44 -1.69
N LYS A 362 19.66 16.12 -1.37
CA LYS A 362 19.92 16.71 -0.06
C LYS A 362 19.91 18.24 -0.14
N THR A 363 19.12 18.88 0.69
CA THR A 363 19.02 20.34 0.79
C THR A 363 20.31 20.91 1.39
N LYS A 364 20.87 21.94 0.72
CA LYS A 364 21.98 22.73 1.26
C LYS A 364 21.42 23.85 2.14
N ILE A 365 21.84 23.90 3.40
CA ILE A 365 21.49 24.99 4.31
C ILE A 365 22.36 26.22 3.97
N PRO A 366 21.79 27.43 3.84
CA PRO A 366 22.55 28.66 3.68
C PRO A 366 23.49 28.92 4.87
N GLU A 367 24.79 29.02 4.62
CA GLU A 367 25.77 29.39 5.63
C GLU A 367 25.78 30.91 5.88
N VAL A 368 25.71 31.31 7.16
CA VAL A 368 25.85 32.71 7.57
C VAL A 368 27.28 32.96 8.04
N SER A 369 28.15 33.30 7.09
CA SER A 369 29.60 33.39 7.29
C SER A 369 30.08 34.59 8.11
N LYS A 370 29.27 35.67 8.23
CA LYS A 370 29.60 36.86 9.03
C LYS A 370 28.36 37.43 9.72
N LEU A 371 28.43 37.51 11.04
CA LEU A 371 27.43 38.19 11.87
C LEU A 371 27.72 39.69 11.95
N THR A 372 26.67 40.51 11.98
CA THR A 372 26.76 41.95 12.30
C THR A 372 26.65 42.21 13.80
N ALA A 373 25.92 41.36 14.53
CA ALA A 373 25.86 41.37 15.99
C ALA A 373 25.71 39.96 16.57
N GLU A 374 26.24 39.74 17.77
CA GLU A 374 26.07 38.51 18.54
C GLU A 374 25.70 38.86 19.99
N ILE A 375 24.53 38.40 20.43
CA ILE A 375 23.98 38.54 21.78
C ILE A 375 24.18 37.21 22.51
N PHE A 376 24.54 37.24 23.79
CA PHE A 376 24.83 36.04 24.58
C PHE A 376 23.82 35.86 25.72
N VAL A 377 23.38 34.61 25.90
CA VAL A 377 22.44 34.19 26.96
C VAL A 377 23.07 33.07 27.78
N SER A 378 23.01 33.16 29.10
CA SER A 378 23.62 32.19 30.02
C SER A 378 22.77 31.99 31.27
N THR A 379 22.75 30.76 31.81
CA THR A 379 22.15 30.45 33.12
C THR A 379 22.79 31.20 34.29
N LYS A 380 24.00 31.76 34.10
CA LYS A 380 24.69 32.64 35.05
C LYS A 380 24.56 34.14 34.72
N GLY A 381 23.78 34.47 33.68
CA GLY A 381 23.54 35.84 33.23
C GLY A 381 22.53 36.60 34.09
N LYS A 382 22.24 37.85 33.71
CA LYS A 382 21.18 38.69 34.29
C LYS A 382 20.56 39.54 33.19
N ASP A 383 19.26 39.74 33.21
CA ASP A 383 18.57 40.52 32.16
C ASP A 383 18.85 42.03 32.23
N SER A 384 19.45 42.49 33.33
CA SER A 384 20.05 43.83 33.50
C SER A 384 21.43 43.99 32.85
N ASN A 385 22.03 42.93 32.31
CA ASN A 385 23.36 42.99 31.68
C ASN A 385 23.30 43.62 30.27
N THR A 386 24.43 43.64 29.56
CA THR A 386 24.54 44.20 28.20
C THR A 386 24.33 43.19 27.08
N GLY A 387 24.15 41.89 27.39
CA GLY A 387 24.06 40.82 26.38
C GLY A 387 25.39 40.47 25.72
N SER A 388 26.52 40.97 26.23
CA SER A 388 27.86 40.65 25.73
C SER A 388 28.35 39.29 26.27
N MET A 389 29.35 38.67 25.64
CA MET A 389 29.91 37.38 26.11
C MET A 389 30.41 37.43 27.58
N ARG A 390 30.89 38.60 28.05
CA ARG A 390 31.31 38.79 29.45
C ARG A 390 30.15 39.07 30.40
N ASN A 391 29.08 39.71 29.91
CA ASN A 391 27.89 40.06 30.68
C ASN A 391 26.64 39.62 29.89
N PRO A 392 26.34 38.30 29.85
CA PRO A 392 25.22 37.75 29.08
C PRO A 392 23.87 38.00 29.77
N PHE A 393 22.79 37.99 29.00
CA PHE A 393 21.43 37.97 29.53
C PHE A 393 21.12 36.61 30.19
N ALA A 394 20.06 36.55 31.01
CA ALA A 394 19.57 35.31 31.59
C ALA A 394 18.53 34.63 30.70
N THR A 395 17.67 35.40 30.00
CA THR A 395 16.52 34.86 29.25
C THR A 395 16.58 35.12 27.74
N LEU A 396 15.89 34.26 26.97
CA LEU A 396 15.64 34.52 25.54
C LEU A 396 14.72 35.72 25.32
N ALA A 397 13.77 36.00 26.23
CA ALA A 397 12.88 37.15 26.12
C ALA A 397 13.66 38.47 26.10
N ARG A 398 14.61 38.65 27.03
CA ARG A 398 15.47 39.84 27.03
C ARG A 398 16.38 39.91 25.79
N ALA A 399 16.87 38.77 25.30
CA ALA A 399 17.68 38.72 24.09
C ALA A 399 16.88 39.09 22.83
N ARG A 400 15.64 38.60 22.68
CA ARG A 400 14.68 39.03 21.64
C ARG A 400 14.49 40.55 21.68
N ASP A 401 14.26 41.11 22.86
CA ASP A 401 14.07 42.55 23.02
C ASP A 401 15.32 43.36 22.62
N GLU A 402 16.53 42.80 22.82
CA GLU A 402 17.77 43.38 22.32
C GLU A 402 17.90 43.27 20.78
N VAL A 403 17.47 42.17 20.16
CA VAL A 403 17.38 42.05 18.69
C VAL A 403 16.46 43.15 18.14
N ARG A 404 15.27 43.33 18.71
CA ARG A 404 14.35 44.42 18.33
C ARG A 404 14.99 45.80 18.50
N ALA A 405 15.73 46.02 19.58
CA ALA A 405 16.46 47.27 19.81
C ALA A 405 17.63 47.49 18.82
N LEU A 406 18.33 46.43 18.39
CA LEU A 406 19.36 46.50 17.34
C LEU A 406 18.73 46.83 15.97
N ARG A 407 17.59 46.22 15.62
CA ARG A 407 16.84 46.56 14.40
C ARG A 407 16.39 48.02 14.41
N LYS A 408 15.83 48.52 15.52
CA LYS A 408 15.43 49.93 15.70
C LYS A 408 16.62 50.90 15.64
N ARG A 409 17.86 50.45 15.88
CA ARG A 409 19.12 51.19 15.69
C ARG A 409 19.72 51.07 14.28
N GLY A 410 19.05 50.41 13.34
CA GLY A 410 19.49 50.30 11.94
C GLY A 410 20.42 49.11 11.63
N VAL A 411 20.52 48.10 12.51
CA VAL A 411 21.29 46.89 12.21
C VAL A 411 20.54 46.03 11.18
N THR A 412 21.02 46.03 9.92
CA THR A 412 20.37 45.34 8.79
C THR A 412 20.88 43.93 8.52
N GLY A 413 22.16 43.65 8.81
CA GLY A 413 22.77 42.34 8.56
C GLY A 413 22.39 41.24 9.57
N PRO A 414 23.06 40.08 9.55
CA PRO A 414 22.69 38.93 10.37
C PRO A 414 22.95 39.16 11.86
N ILE A 415 22.01 38.73 12.71
CA ILE A 415 22.12 38.82 14.18
C ILE A 415 21.99 37.42 14.78
N ALA A 416 22.92 37.03 15.65
CA ALA A 416 22.81 35.79 16.40
C ALA A 416 22.52 36.02 17.89
N VAL A 417 21.66 35.18 18.46
CA VAL A 417 21.49 34.98 19.90
C VAL A 417 22.14 33.64 20.24
N SER A 418 23.34 33.70 20.81
CA SER A 418 24.14 32.54 21.21
C SER A 418 23.84 32.15 22.66
N VAL A 419 23.20 30.99 22.81
CA VAL A 419 22.80 30.42 24.10
C VAL A 419 23.91 29.50 24.60
N MET A 420 24.44 29.80 25.79
CA MET A 420 25.49 29.01 26.43
C MET A 420 24.95 27.67 26.96
N PRO A 421 25.80 26.64 27.17
CA PRO A 421 25.39 25.39 27.79
C PRO A 421 24.69 25.59 29.15
N GLY A 422 23.58 24.90 29.38
CA GLY A 422 22.82 24.96 30.62
C GLY A 422 21.34 24.63 30.46
N ARG A 423 20.67 24.40 31.59
CA ARG A 423 19.21 24.23 31.70
C ARG A 423 18.56 25.58 32.05
N TYR A 424 17.67 26.05 31.19
CA TYR A 424 16.93 27.31 31.31
C TYR A 424 15.48 26.99 31.62
N VAL A 425 15.01 27.32 32.82
CA VAL A 425 13.63 27.03 33.23
C VAL A 425 12.66 27.97 32.49
N VAL A 426 11.62 27.40 31.87
CA VAL A 426 10.62 28.15 31.11
C VAL A 426 9.30 28.17 31.87
N HIS A 427 8.90 29.37 32.31
CA HIS A 427 7.62 29.61 32.99
C HIS A 427 6.55 30.22 32.07
N LYS A 428 6.94 30.73 30.89
CA LYS A 428 6.07 31.36 29.91
C LYS A 428 6.65 31.18 28.49
N SER A 429 5.77 31.10 27.50
CA SER A 429 6.04 31.15 26.06
C SER A 429 7.07 32.23 25.69
N LEU A 430 7.99 31.90 24.79
CA LEU A 430 8.72 32.91 24.02
C LEU A 430 7.89 33.29 22.79
N ASP A 431 7.28 34.47 22.84
CA ASP A 431 6.46 34.98 21.74
C ASP A 431 7.32 35.77 20.74
N LEU A 432 7.32 35.35 19.47
CA LEU A 432 7.91 36.08 18.35
C LEU A 432 6.82 36.61 17.41
N SER A 433 6.97 37.85 16.96
CA SER A 433 6.04 38.51 16.03
C SER A 433 6.77 39.08 14.81
N THR A 434 6.05 39.79 13.94
CA THR A 434 6.65 40.50 12.79
C THR A 434 7.85 41.37 13.16
N GLU A 435 7.88 41.97 14.37
CA GLU A 435 9.03 42.77 14.89
C GLU A 435 10.34 41.97 15.00
N ASP A 436 10.28 40.65 15.11
CA ASP A 436 11.44 39.77 15.28
C ASP A 436 11.99 39.24 13.94
N SER A 437 11.37 39.61 12.83
CA SER A 437 11.76 39.14 11.51
C SER A 437 13.16 39.61 11.09
N GLY A 438 13.87 38.73 10.39
CA GLY A 438 15.06 39.08 9.63
C GLY A 438 14.73 39.40 8.17
N THR A 439 15.77 39.41 7.34
CA THR A 439 15.69 39.39 5.88
C THR A 439 16.58 38.27 5.35
N ALA A 440 16.47 37.90 4.07
CA ALA A 440 17.35 36.91 3.46
C ALA A 440 18.86 37.24 3.60
N LEU A 441 19.24 38.52 3.61
CA LEU A 441 20.63 38.98 3.81
C LEU A 441 20.98 39.25 5.28
N GLY A 442 19.98 39.30 6.16
CA GLY A 442 20.14 39.57 7.58
C GLY A 442 19.15 38.79 8.43
N PRO A 443 19.27 37.44 8.50
CA PRO A 443 18.42 36.62 9.35
C PRO A 443 18.67 36.87 10.84
N VAL A 444 17.74 36.42 11.68
CA VAL A 444 17.94 36.32 13.14
C VAL A 444 18.13 34.85 13.51
N ILE A 445 19.20 34.53 14.24
CA ILE A 445 19.64 33.15 14.49
C ILE A 445 19.70 32.88 16.00
N TYR A 446 18.78 32.09 16.54
CA TYR A 446 18.83 31.59 17.91
C TYR A 446 19.60 30.27 17.92
N ARG A 447 20.84 30.26 18.43
CA ARG A 447 21.74 29.09 18.33
C ARG A 447 22.28 28.63 19.68
N ALA A 448 22.40 27.31 19.85
CA ALA A 448 23.22 26.75 20.92
C ALA A 448 24.70 27.01 20.62
N ARG A 449 25.48 27.48 21.61
CA ARG A 449 26.94 27.62 21.46
C ARG A 449 27.64 26.26 21.34
N GLN A 450 27.04 25.23 21.94
CA GLN A 450 27.35 23.82 21.75
C GLN A 450 26.02 23.09 21.56
N LYS A 451 25.81 22.48 20.39
CA LYS A 451 24.57 21.79 20.02
C LYS A 451 24.12 20.78 21.08
N GLY A 452 22.82 20.75 21.37
CA GLY A 452 22.20 19.83 22.33
C GLY A 452 22.36 20.22 23.81
N THR A 453 23.13 21.26 24.14
CA THR A 453 23.46 21.59 25.55
C THR A 453 22.72 22.81 26.12
N ALA A 454 22.04 23.59 25.28
CA ALA A 454 21.14 24.66 25.71
C ALA A 454 19.71 24.11 25.78
N VAL A 455 19.28 23.77 27.00
CA VAL A 455 18.01 23.06 27.26
C VAL A 455 16.99 23.99 27.88
N PHE A 456 15.96 24.33 27.12
CA PHE A 456 14.77 25.03 27.61
C PHE A 456 13.82 24.01 28.24
N TYR A 457 13.61 24.13 29.55
CA TYR A 457 13.01 23.12 30.39
C TYR A 457 11.72 23.66 31.02
N GLY A 458 10.57 23.17 30.58
CA GLY A 458 9.24 23.61 31.05
C GLY A 458 8.72 22.83 32.26
N GLY A 459 9.58 22.06 32.94
CA GLY A 459 9.20 21.13 34.00
C GLY A 459 9.69 21.52 35.40
N LYS A 460 9.52 20.59 36.34
CA LYS A 460 9.96 20.70 37.74
C LYS A 460 10.42 19.34 38.26
N GLN A 461 11.56 19.32 38.96
CA GLN A 461 12.04 18.14 39.69
C GLN A 461 11.24 17.96 40.98
N LEU A 462 10.99 16.71 41.35
CA LEU A 462 10.27 16.33 42.57
C LEU A 462 11.22 15.61 43.53
N ASP A 463 11.19 16.02 44.80
CA ASP A 463 11.86 15.40 45.92
C ASP A 463 10.84 15.08 47.04
N GLY A 464 11.30 14.70 48.24
CA GLY A 464 10.41 14.45 49.38
C GLY A 464 9.53 13.20 49.27
N PHE A 465 9.94 12.19 48.49
CA PHE A 465 9.23 10.91 48.42
C PHE A 465 9.41 10.08 49.71
N GLU A 466 8.30 9.69 50.32
CA GLU A 466 8.25 8.88 51.55
C GLU A 466 7.45 7.58 51.36
N ALA A 467 7.50 6.67 52.34
CA ALA A 467 6.66 5.46 52.32
C ALA A 467 5.20 5.79 52.63
N VAL A 468 4.27 5.11 51.95
CA VAL A 468 2.83 5.23 52.26
C VAL A 468 2.57 4.61 53.64
N THR A 469 2.04 5.41 54.57
CA THR A 469 1.75 4.98 55.96
C THR A 469 0.26 5.06 56.31
N ASP A 470 -0.55 5.77 55.53
CA ASP A 470 -2.00 5.85 55.73
C ASP A 470 -2.67 4.50 55.45
N ILE A 471 -3.32 3.93 56.47
CA ILE A 471 -3.97 2.62 56.40
C ILE A 471 -5.16 2.57 55.41
N VAL A 472 -5.82 3.71 55.14
CA VAL A 472 -6.91 3.80 54.16
C VAL A 472 -6.36 3.70 52.74
N ILE A 473 -5.24 4.39 52.48
CA ILE A 473 -4.53 4.33 51.18
C ILE A 473 -3.91 2.94 50.98
N LEU A 474 -3.24 2.39 52.01
CA LEU A 474 -2.64 1.05 51.97
C LEU A 474 -3.69 -0.05 51.71
N ARG A 475 -4.93 0.09 52.18
CA ARG A 475 -6.01 -0.87 51.89
C ARG A 475 -6.44 -0.88 50.42
N ARG A 476 -6.42 0.29 49.77
CA ARG A 476 -6.76 0.43 48.34
C ARG A 476 -5.65 -0.08 47.41
N LEU A 477 -4.38 0.06 47.81
CA LEU A 477 -3.25 -0.47 47.04
C LEU A 477 -3.27 -2.01 46.92
N PRO A 478 -2.83 -2.58 45.78
CA PRO A 478 -2.57 -4.02 45.62
C PRO A 478 -1.63 -4.58 46.70
N VAL A 479 -1.88 -5.81 47.14
CA VAL A 479 -1.13 -6.44 48.26
C VAL A 479 0.36 -6.55 47.94
N GLU A 480 0.65 -6.83 46.67
CA GLU A 480 1.95 -7.03 46.05
C GLU A 480 2.81 -5.76 45.91
N SER A 481 2.23 -4.56 46.06
CA SER A 481 2.93 -3.28 45.86
C SER A 481 2.95 -2.34 47.09
N ARG A 482 2.10 -2.59 48.10
CA ARG A 482 1.93 -1.74 49.31
C ARG A 482 3.21 -1.22 49.96
N ASP A 483 4.23 -2.07 50.10
CA ASP A 483 5.51 -1.75 50.75
C ASP A 483 6.49 -0.99 49.83
N LYS A 484 6.21 -0.97 48.52
CA LYS A 484 7.08 -0.43 47.46
C LYS A 484 6.61 0.93 46.95
N VAL A 485 5.31 1.21 47.02
CA VAL A 485 4.77 2.52 46.64
C VAL A 485 5.35 3.62 47.54
N ARG A 486 5.64 4.77 46.93
CA ARG A 486 6.11 5.99 47.57
C ARG A 486 5.15 7.12 47.27
N GLN A 487 4.97 8.02 48.22
CA GLN A 487 4.10 9.20 48.10
C GLN A 487 4.91 10.50 48.14
N CYS A 488 4.42 11.53 47.47
CA CYS A 488 4.97 12.88 47.47
C CYS A 488 3.82 13.90 47.47
N ASN A 489 3.85 14.85 48.42
CA ASN A 489 2.86 15.92 48.49
C ASN A 489 3.27 17.08 47.57
N LEU A 490 2.59 17.24 46.43
CA LEU A 490 2.93 18.29 45.46
C LEU A 490 2.70 19.70 46.03
N LYS A 491 1.76 19.89 46.98
CA LYS A 491 1.50 21.20 47.59
C LYS A 491 2.67 21.70 48.43
N THR A 492 3.37 20.83 49.15
CA THR A 492 4.55 21.23 49.95
C THR A 492 5.72 21.66 49.06
N LEU A 493 5.73 21.22 47.80
CA LEU A 493 6.68 21.67 46.78
C LEU A 493 6.23 22.96 46.07
N GLY A 494 5.08 23.55 46.43
CA GLY A 494 4.51 24.70 45.72
C GLY A 494 4.02 24.32 44.32
N ILE A 495 3.25 23.23 44.22
CA ILE A 495 2.53 22.80 43.03
C ILE A 495 1.06 22.60 43.41
N ASP A 496 0.19 23.44 42.87
CA ASP A 496 -1.25 23.48 43.11
C ASP A 496 -2.09 23.24 41.84
N ASP A 497 -1.52 23.50 40.65
CA ASP A 497 -2.09 23.12 39.36
C ASP A 497 -1.57 21.74 38.87
N TYR A 498 -2.46 20.75 38.90
CA TYR A 498 -2.19 19.35 38.49
C TYR A 498 -2.61 19.04 37.04
N GLY A 499 -3.11 20.03 36.30
CA GLY A 499 -3.90 19.79 35.08
C GLY A 499 -5.17 18.97 35.36
N ARG A 500 -5.83 18.51 34.29
CA ARG A 500 -7.08 17.74 34.39
C ARG A 500 -7.15 16.61 33.35
N LEU A 501 -7.85 15.53 33.70
CA LEU A 501 -8.27 14.51 32.75
C LEU A 501 -9.68 14.85 32.24
N GLU A 502 -9.86 14.76 30.93
CA GLU A 502 -11.13 14.96 30.22
C GLU A 502 -11.23 13.92 29.08
N VAL A 503 -12.40 13.86 28.43
CA VAL A 503 -12.61 13.07 27.21
C VAL A 503 -11.62 13.53 26.12
N ARG A 504 -10.88 12.58 25.58
CA ARG A 504 -9.88 12.74 24.51
C ARG A 504 -9.97 11.58 23.52
N GLY A 505 -9.19 11.63 22.44
CA GLY A 505 -9.18 10.64 21.35
C GLY A 505 -9.77 11.17 20.05
N PHE A 506 -9.98 10.30 19.07
CA PHE A 506 -10.40 10.73 17.74
C PHE A 506 -11.85 11.28 17.71
N ALA A 507 -12.01 12.40 17.00
CA ALA A 507 -13.26 13.19 16.92
C ALA A 507 -13.83 13.67 18.27
N GLN A 508 -13.02 13.70 19.33
CA GLN A 508 -13.35 14.31 20.62
C GLN A 508 -12.85 15.77 20.70
N PRO A 509 -13.26 16.56 21.71
CA PRO A 509 -12.76 17.92 21.91
C PRO A 509 -11.23 17.99 22.08
N PRO A 510 -10.60 19.16 21.85
CA PRO A 510 -9.16 19.33 22.08
C PRO A 510 -8.77 19.01 23.53
N SER A 511 -7.87 18.05 23.68
CA SER A 511 -7.35 17.60 24.99
C SER A 511 -6.71 18.75 25.78
N PRO A 512 -7.03 18.95 27.07
CA PRO A 512 -6.44 19.99 27.90
C PRO A 512 -4.96 19.70 28.23
N PRO A 513 -4.18 20.72 28.66
CA PRO A 513 -2.83 20.51 29.18
C PRO A 513 -2.81 19.44 30.29
N THR A 514 -1.92 18.47 30.13
CA THR A 514 -1.92 17.23 30.93
C THR A 514 -0.58 17.06 31.62
N LEU A 515 -0.61 16.66 32.90
CA LEU A 515 0.59 16.34 33.66
C LEU A 515 1.03 14.90 33.36
N GLU A 516 2.27 14.75 32.90
CA GLU A 516 2.99 13.47 32.81
C GLU A 516 4.10 13.44 33.87
N LEU A 517 4.34 12.26 34.44
CA LEU A 517 5.44 11.97 35.36
C LEU A 517 6.58 11.27 34.61
N PHE A 518 7.81 11.65 34.90
CA PHE A 518 9.02 11.04 34.34
C PHE A 518 9.97 10.62 35.46
N VAL A 519 10.67 9.50 35.27
CA VAL A 519 11.79 9.04 36.09
C VAL A 519 12.96 8.76 35.16
N ASP A 520 14.09 9.44 35.38
CA ASP A 520 15.31 9.35 34.55
C ASP A 520 15.05 9.54 33.04
N GLY A 521 14.14 10.48 32.72
CA GLY A 521 13.73 10.79 31.34
C GLY A 521 12.74 9.80 30.71
N VAL A 522 12.48 8.65 31.34
CA VAL A 522 11.45 7.69 30.94
C VAL A 522 10.11 8.17 31.49
N ALA A 523 9.07 8.18 30.65
CA ALA A 523 7.73 8.56 31.07
C ALA A 523 7.03 7.40 31.80
N MET A 524 6.48 7.68 32.98
CA MET A 524 5.80 6.71 33.82
C MET A 524 4.34 6.49 33.38
N THR A 525 3.82 5.29 33.61
CA THR A 525 2.48 4.88 33.19
C THR A 525 1.45 5.28 34.25
N LEU A 526 0.38 5.97 33.86
CA LEU A 526 -0.78 6.11 34.76
C LEU A 526 -1.32 4.71 35.05
N ALA A 527 -1.33 4.35 36.33
CA ALA A 527 -1.68 3.02 36.84
C ALA A 527 -2.93 2.45 36.17
N ARG A 528 -2.81 1.25 35.57
CA ARG A 528 -3.78 0.71 34.61
C ARG A 528 -3.92 -0.80 34.62
N TRP A 529 -5.12 -1.28 34.28
CA TRP A 529 -5.37 -2.68 33.98
C TRP A 529 -6.08 -2.88 32.63
N PRO A 530 -5.65 -3.88 31.82
CA PRO A 530 -4.42 -4.66 31.96
C PRO A 530 -3.18 -3.79 31.81
N ASN A 531 -2.06 -4.20 32.42
CA ASN A 531 -0.81 -3.45 32.43
C ASN A 531 -0.29 -3.23 30.98
N GLU A 532 -0.50 -4.22 30.12
CA GLU A 532 -0.25 -4.18 28.68
C GLU A 532 -1.50 -4.58 27.87
N GLY A 533 -1.60 -4.13 26.62
CA GLY A 533 -2.70 -4.48 25.72
C GLY A 533 -4.08 -3.93 26.14
N PHE A 534 -5.12 -4.69 25.83
CA PHE A 534 -6.54 -4.37 26.07
C PHE A 534 -7.33 -5.62 26.50
N VAL A 535 -8.46 -5.41 27.19
CA VAL A 535 -9.49 -6.44 27.49
C VAL A 535 -10.79 -6.18 26.73
N GLY A 536 -11.59 -7.24 26.56
CA GLY A 536 -12.93 -7.16 25.99
C GLY A 536 -14.02 -6.83 27.02
N ILE A 537 -15.28 -6.79 26.54
CA ILE A 537 -16.47 -6.81 27.39
C ILE A 537 -17.20 -8.14 27.20
N ARG A 538 -17.86 -8.62 28.27
CA ARG A 538 -18.68 -9.83 28.20
C ARG A 538 -19.96 -9.60 27.38
N LYS A 539 -20.59 -8.43 27.57
CA LYS A 539 -21.84 -8.07 26.90
C LYS A 539 -22.08 -6.56 26.94
N LEU A 540 -22.49 -5.97 25.81
CA LEU A 540 -23.02 -4.61 25.79
C LEU A 540 -24.49 -4.61 26.26
N ILE A 541 -24.81 -3.87 27.32
CA ILE A 541 -26.17 -3.78 27.89
C ILE A 541 -26.90 -2.56 27.32
N LYS A 542 -26.22 -1.41 27.24
CA LYS A 542 -26.68 -0.18 26.59
C LYS A 542 -25.54 0.48 25.85
N ALA A 543 -25.75 0.84 24.58
CA ALA A 543 -24.76 1.57 23.78
C ALA A 543 -24.46 2.99 24.33
N GLY A 544 -25.43 3.60 25.02
CA GLY A 544 -25.43 5.01 25.38
C GLY A 544 -25.81 5.91 24.20
N SER A 545 -26.23 7.14 24.49
CA SER A 545 -26.69 8.12 23.51
C SER A 545 -26.43 9.54 24.00
N LYS A 546 -25.59 10.30 23.29
CA LYS A 546 -25.32 11.70 23.67
C LYS A 546 -26.54 12.61 23.51
N SER A 547 -27.37 12.39 22.50
CA SER A 547 -28.57 13.23 22.28
C SER A 547 -29.64 13.00 23.35
N ALA A 548 -29.67 11.83 23.99
CA ALA A 548 -30.57 11.52 25.11
C ALA A 548 -29.91 11.69 26.50
N GLY A 549 -28.61 12.01 26.56
CA GLY A 549 -27.84 12.05 27.82
C GLY A 549 -27.64 10.68 28.49
N GLU A 550 -27.87 9.58 27.76
CA GLU A 550 -27.86 8.23 28.33
C GLU A 550 -26.44 7.63 28.36
N PRO A 551 -25.90 7.24 29.52
CA PRO A 551 -24.59 6.61 29.60
C PRO A 551 -24.57 5.22 28.95
N SER A 552 -23.38 4.77 28.59
CA SER A 552 -23.13 3.41 28.11
C SER A 552 -23.06 2.46 29.31
N VAL A 553 -23.58 1.24 29.15
CA VAL A 553 -23.56 0.19 30.18
C VAL A 553 -23.10 -1.12 29.56
N PHE A 554 -22.12 -1.78 30.16
CA PHE A 554 -21.65 -3.09 29.74
C PHE A 554 -21.38 -4.01 30.93
N GLU A 555 -21.44 -5.32 30.66
CA GLU A 555 -21.03 -6.37 31.58
C GLU A 555 -19.54 -6.67 31.36
N TYR A 556 -18.75 -6.67 32.43
CA TYR A 556 -17.31 -6.90 32.39
C TYR A 556 -16.93 -8.37 32.64
N GLU A 557 -15.71 -8.75 32.25
CA GLU A 557 -15.26 -10.15 32.31
C GLU A 557 -14.55 -10.53 33.62
N SER A 558 -13.81 -9.60 34.25
CA SER A 558 -13.02 -9.85 35.46
C SER A 558 -13.54 -9.09 36.68
N ASP A 559 -13.52 -9.79 37.80
CA ASP A 559 -13.62 -9.32 39.19
C ASP A 559 -12.71 -8.15 39.56
N ARG A 560 -11.64 -7.86 38.80
CA ARG A 560 -10.74 -6.74 39.07
C ARG A 560 -11.45 -5.38 39.13
N HIS A 561 -12.56 -5.23 38.41
CA HIS A 561 -13.45 -4.07 38.46
C HIS A 561 -14.01 -3.78 39.87
N GLU A 562 -14.21 -4.82 40.69
CA GLU A 562 -14.80 -4.71 42.02
C GLU A 562 -13.89 -3.92 42.98
N ARG A 563 -12.57 -3.88 42.70
CA ARG A 563 -11.58 -3.08 43.43
C ARG A 563 -11.84 -1.58 43.31
N TRP A 564 -12.37 -1.11 42.18
CA TRP A 564 -12.45 0.33 41.84
C TRP A 564 -13.74 1.00 42.34
N THR A 565 -14.50 0.35 43.22
CA THR A 565 -15.77 0.85 43.75
C THR A 565 -15.62 2.15 44.57
N GLU A 566 -14.43 2.43 45.11
CA GLU A 566 -14.08 3.68 45.81
C GLU A 566 -13.35 4.72 44.91
N ALA A 567 -13.07 4.40 43.64
CA ALA A 567 -12.22 5.22 42.78
C ALA A 567 -12.96 6.47 42.23
N SER A 568 -12.59 7.67 42.70
CA SER A 568 -13.29 8.92 42.34
C SER A 568 -12.83 9.59 41.02
N ASP A 569 -11.77 9.09 40.39
CA ASP A 569 -11.24 9.59 39.11
C ASP A 569 -10.77 8.45 38.18
N GLY A 570 -11.45 7.30 38.20
CA GLY A 570 -11.15 6.20 37.27
C GLY A 570 -11.62 6.47 35.85
N TRP A 571 -10.81 6.11 34.85
CA TRP A 571 -11.12 6.28 33.43
C TRP A 571 -10.94 4.98 32.65
N LEU A 572 -11.63 4.86 31.52
CA LEU A 572 -11.37 3.87 30.49
C LEU A 572 -10.70 4.55 29.30
N PHE A 573 -9.74 3.87 28.67
CA PHE A 573 -9.25 4.21 27.33
C PHE A 573 -9.49 3.02 26.42
N GLY A 574 -9.98 3.24 25.20
CA GLY A 574 -10.21 2.13 24.27
C GLY A 574 -10.91 2.49 22.97
N TYR A 575 -11.25 1.44 22.23
CA TYR A 575 -11.97 1.48 20.97
C TYR A 575 -13.38 0.91 21.19
N PHE A 576 -14.38 1.78 21.25
CA PHE A 576 -15.73 1.42 21.70
C PHE A 576 -16.79 1.28 20.60
N HIS A 577 -16.45 1.57 19.34
CA HIS A 577 -17.34 1.40 18.18
C HIS A 577 -16.58 1.03 16.91
N PHE A 578 -15.44 1.68 16.68
CA PHE A 578 -14.55 1.44 15.55
C PHE A 578 -13.10 1.33 16.01
N LEU A 579 -12.33 0.41 15.43
CA LEU A 579 -10.94 0.16 15.81
C LEU A 579 -9.92 1.19 15.26
N TRP A 580 -10.42 2.24 14.59
CA TRP A 580 -9.66 3.44 14.17
C TRP A 580 -10.07 4.69 14.97
N ALA A 581 -10.93 4.55 15.99
CA ALA A 581 -11.43 5.67 16.78
C ALA A 581 -11.29 5.37 18.28
N ASP A 582 -10.13 5.71 18.85
CA ASP A 582 -9.90 5.69 20.29
C ASP A 582 -10.70 6.80 20.99
N ALA A 583 -11.05 6.54 22.24
CA ALA A 583 -11.54 7.56 23.16
C ALA A 583 -11.11 7.25 24.60
N THR A 584 -11.13 8.28 25.47
CA THR A 584 -11.31 8.07 26.90
C THR A 584 -12.78 8.24 27.30
N VAL A 585 -13.20 7.51 28.33
CA VAL A 585 -14.55 7.62 28.92
C VAL A 585 -14.43 7.48 30.43
N LYS A 586 -15.01 8.42 31.21
CA LYS A 586 -14.93 8.35 32.67
C LYS A 586 -15.82 7.22 33.24
N ILE A 587 -15.32 6.52 34.25
CA ILE A 587 -16.09 5.52 35.00
C ILE A 587 -17.13 6.23 35.87
N GLY A 588 -18.40 5.81 35.80
CA GLY A 588 -19.51 6.42 36.55
C GLY A 588 -19.96 5.60 37.74
N LYS A 589 -20.33 4.34 37.52
CA LYS A 589 -20.71 3.38 38.57
C LYS A 589 -20.25 1.97 38.20
N ILE A 590 -19.77 1.22 39.18
CA ILE A 590 -19.55 -0.22 39.10
C ILE A 590 -20.57 -0.92 40.01
N ASP A 591 -21.15 -2.00 39.52
CA ASP A 591 -22.07 -2.87 40.28
C ASP A 591 -21.52 -4.30 40.28
N PRO A 592 -20.85 -4.74 41.37
CA PRO A 592 -20.31 -6.09 41.50
C PRO A 592 -21.37 -7.19 41.35
N SER A 593 -22.57 -6.96 41.89
CA SER A 593 -23.64 -7.96 41.90
C SER A 593 -24.18 -8.25 40.50
N ALA A 594 -24.29 -7.21 39.66
CA ALA A 594 -24.69 -7.33 38.26
C ALA A 594 -23.51 -7.51 37.29
N ARG A 595 -22.26 -7.41 37.78
CA ARG A 595 -21.02 -7.33 37.00
C ARG A 595 -21.05 -6.25 35.91
N THR A 596 -21.65 -5.10 36.20
CA THR A 596 -21.77 -4.01 35.23
C THR A 596 -20.92 -2.80 35.54
N LEU A 597 -20.42 -2.16 34.48
CA LEU A 597 -19.88 -0.81 34.51
C LEU A 597 -20.83 0.12 33.74
N THR A 598 -21.19 1.23 34.36
CA THR A 598 -21.90 2.37 33.76
C THR A 598 -20.92 3.54 33.62
N THR A 599 -20.84 4.12 32.42
CA THR A 599 -19.98 5.28 32.17
C THR A 599 -20.57 6.54 32.84
N ALA A 600 -19.73 7.51 33.21
CA ALA A 600 -20.20 8.76 33.80
C ALA A 600 -20.92 9.65 32.78
N GLU A 601 -20.60 9.46 31.50
CA GLU A 601 -21.14 10.21 30.36
C GLU A 601 -21.37 9.28 29.16
N PRO A 602 -22.26 9.64 28.21
CA PRO A 602 -22.42 8.92 26.94
C PRO A 602 -21.12 8.89 26.12
N TYR A 603 -20.58 7.70 25.84
CA TYR A 603 -19.62 7.57 24.74
C TYR A 603 -20.28 7.99 23.42
N GLN A 604 -19.52 8.65 22.55
CA GLN A 604 -19.97 8.99 21.21
C GLN A 604 -18.83 9.07 20.19
N TYR A 605 -19.11 8.61 18.98
CA TYR A 605 -18.33 8.91 17.78
C TYR A 605 -19.28 9.31 16.63
N GLY A 606 -19.22 10.57 16.20
CA GLY A 606 -20.13 11.10 15.16
C GLY A 606 -21.62 10.90 15.49
N GLY A 607 -21.99 11.05 16.77
CA GLY A 607 -23.36 10.82 17.27
C GLY A 607 -23.72 9.35 17.56
N ARG A 608 -22.82 8.39 17.33
CA ARG A 608 -23.06 6.95 17.57
C ARG A 608 -22.52 6.51 18.93
N GLY A 609 -23.33 5.83 19.74
CA GLY A 609 -22.92 5.16 20.99
C GLY A 609 -22.05 3.92 20.75
N MET A 610 -21.77 3.13 21.79
CA MET A 610 -20.89 1.96 21.70
C MET A 610 -21.44 0.85 20.78
N SER A 611 -20.55 0.02 20.20
CA SER A 611 -20.93 -1.08 19.28
C SER A 611 -19.96 -2.24 19.34
N THR A 612 -20.49 -3.46 19.49
CA THR A 612 -19.70 -4.71 19.49
C THR A 612 -19.35 -5.23 18.09
N ARG A 613 -19.77 -4.54 17.01
CA ARG A 613 -19.62 -5.03 15.62
C ARG A 613 -18.16 -5.31 15.20
N GLN A 614 -17.19 -4.63 15.80
CA GLN A 614 -15.74 -4.84 15.56
C GLN A 614 -15.01 -5.37 16.80
N GLY A 615 -15.75 -5.77 17.86
CA GLY A 615 -15.23 -5.89 19.21
C GLY A 615 -15.10 -4.53 19.91
N ILE A 616 -15.37 -4.50 21.21
CA ILE A 616 -15.02 -3.38 22.09
C ILE A 616 -13.78 -3.83 22.85
N GLN A 617 -12.75 -3.00 22.87
CA GLN A 617 -11.50 -3.26 23.59
C GLN A 617 -11.06 -2.02 24.37
N TYR A 618 -10.68 -2.19 25.63
CA TYR A 618 -10.29 -1.08 26.53
C TYR A 618 -9.28 -1.51 27.59
N TYR A 619 -8.68 -0.53 28.26
CA TYR A 619 -8.04 -0.68 29.58
C TYR A 619 -8.59 0.39 30.53
N ALA A 620 -8.66 0.08 31.82
CA ALA A 620 -8.96 1.06 32.87
C ALA A 620 -7.66 1.71 33.35
N PHE A 621 -7.67 3.01 33.69
CA PHE A 621 -6.48 3.75 34.11
C PHE A 621 -6.78 4.90 35.08
N ASN A 622 -5.71 5.47 35.65
CA ASN A 622 -5.75 6.52 36.69
C ASN A 622 -6.45 6.01 37.97
N LEU A 623 -6.05 4.82 38.42
CA LEU A 623 -6.59 4.10 39.57
C LEU A 623 -5.46 3.85 40.59
N LEU A 624 -5.68 4.19 41.86
CA LEU A 624 -4.72 3.89 42.94
C LEU A 624 -4.64 2.37 43.16
N GLU A 625 -5.79 1.72 43.02
CA GLU A 625 -6.05 0.29 43.15
C GLU A 625 -5.32 -0.57 42.12
N GLU A 626 -4.65 0.09 41.16
CA GLU A 626 -3.98 -0.52 40.02
C GLU A 626 -2.50 -0.10 39.92
N ILE A 627 -1.90 0.45 40.97
CA ILE A 627 -0.44 0.53 41.07
C ILE A 627 0.08 -0.86 41.47
N ASP A 628 0.26 -1.78 40.53
CA ASP A 628 0.68 -3.16 40.81
C ASP A 628 2.12 -3.47 40.37
N MET A 629 2.69 -2.69 39.45
CA MET A 629 4.04 -2.92 38.91
C MET A 629 4.95 -1.67 38.92
N PRO A 630 6.30 -1.86 38.86
CA PRO A 630 7.22 -0.74 38.84
C PRO A 630 7.05 0.13 37.59
N GLY A 631 7.05 1.45 37.78
CA GLY A 631 6.82 2.44 36.71
C GLY A 631 5.39 2.98 36.65
N GLU A 632 4.49 2.51 37.52
CA GLU A 632 3.11 3.00 37.62
C GLU A 632 2.92 4.11 38.66
N TRP A 633 2.03 5.06 38.35
CA TRP A 633 1.71 6.19 39.23
C TRP A 633 0.24 6.60 39.20
N TYR A 634 -0.18 7.29 40.26
CA TYR A 634 -1.51 7.88 40.43
C TYR A 634 -1.38 9.24 41.13
N LEU A 635 -2.28 10.19 40.82
CA LEU A 635 -2.33 11.51 41.46
C LEU A 635 -3.74 11.80 41.96
N GLU A 636 -3.90 11.91 43.27
CA GLU A 636 -5.14 12.38 43.87
C GLU A 636 -5.23 13.91 43.73
N ARG A 637 -5.81 14.37 42.62
CA ARG A 637 -5.88 15.77 42.22
C ARG A 637 -6.60 16.68 43.22
N LYS A 638 -7.44 16.16 44.13
CA LYS A 638 -8.06 16.97 45.20
C LYS A 638 -7.05 17.33 46.30
N THR A 639 -6.24 16.36 46.71
CA THR A 639 -5.28 16.54 47.81
C THR A 639 -3.93 17.07 47.33
N GLY A 640 -3.53 16.75 46.10
CA GLY A 640 -2.18 17.00 45.58
C GLY A 640 -1.19 15.88 45.92
N MET A 641 -1.67 14.71 46.38
CA MET A 641 -0.80 13.58 46.71
C MET A 641 -0.51 12.72 45.48
N LEU A 642 0.76 12.69 45.08
CA LEU A 642 1.31 11.81 44.05
C LEU A 642 1.74 10.49 44.67
N TYR A 643 1.38 9.37 44.05
CA TYR A 643 1.81 8.02 44.42
C TYR A 643 2.52 7.38 43.22
N LEU A 644 3.65 6.73 43.47
CA LEU A 644 4.51 6.10 42.46
C LEU A 644 5.02 4.76 43.01
N TYR A 645 4.94 3.68 42.21
CA TYR A 645 5.80 2.51 42.40
C TYR A 645 7.08 2.75 41.58
N PRO A 646 8.23 3.06 42.22
CA PRO A 646 9.44 3.43 41.49
C PRO A 646 9.98 2.24 40.66
N PRO A 647 10.35 2.45 39.38
CA PRO A 647 11.06 1.44 38.60
C PRO A 647 12.51 1.25 39.07
N PHE A 648 13.08 2.28 39.72
CA PHE A 648 14.46 2.35 40.19
C PHE A 648 14.55 2.96 41.59
N GLU A 649 15.73 2.97 42.19
CA GLU A 649 15.96 3.52 43.53
C GLU A 649 15.89 5.06 43.51
N LEU A 650 14.82 5.64 44.05
CA LEU A 650 14.57 7.10 44.02
C LEU A 650 15.72 7.98 44.55
N SER A 651 16.56 7.46 45.45
CA SER A 651 17.75 8.16 45.96
C SER A 651 18.80 8.50 44.89
N LYS A 652 18.74 7.81 43.73
CA LYS A 652 19.68 7.90 42.60
C LYS A 652 19.00 8.31 41.30
N SER A 653 17.68 8.48 41.30
CA SER A 653 16.87 8.82 40.13
C SER A 653 16.37 10.25 40.17
N ILE A 654 16.20 10.85 39.00
CA ILE A 654 15.58 12.16 38.84
C ILE A 654 14.10 11.98 38.51
N VAL A 655 13.22 12.40 39.42
CA VAL A 655 11.78 12.44 39.19
C VAL A 655 11.39 13.84 38.68
N GLU A 656 10.70 13.92 37.54
CA GLU A 656 10.32 15.19 36.90
C GLU A 656 8.86 15.19 36.44
N ILE A 657 8.20 16.36 36.50
CA ILE A 657 6.88 16.61 35.90
C ILE A 657 6.92 17.82 34.96
N GLY A 658 6.09 17.82 33.93
CA GLY A 658 5.85 19.01 33.11
C GLY A 658 5.05 20.06 33.87
N MET A 659 5.40 21.34 33.73
CA MET A 659 4.69 22.45 34.38
C MET A 659 4.13 23.49 33.39
N LEU A 660 4.81 23.78 32.28
CA LEU A 660 4.36 24.79 31.30
C LEU A 660 3.06 24.35 30.59
N PRO A 661 1.93 25.08 30.72
CA PRO A 661 0.62 24.70 30.15
C PRO A 661 0.33 25.33 28.78
N GLU A 662 1.30 26.04 28.20
CA GLU A 662 1.19 26.79 26.94
C GLU A 662 2.39 26.44 26.02
N PRO A 663 2.40 26.83 24.73
CA PRO A 663 3.48 26.50 23.82
C PRO A 663 4.83 27.07 24.28
N MET A 664 5.92 26.31 24.22
CA MET A 664 7.23 26.83 24.66
C MET A 664 7.73 27.99 23.78
N ILE A 665 7.43 27.95 22.47
CA ILE A 665 7.61 29.06 21.52
C ILE A 665 6.31 29.29 20.75
N THR A 666 5.94 30.57 20.58
CA THR A 666 4.95 30.99 19.58
C THR A 666 5.61 31.91 18.54
N MET A 667 5.20 31.79 17.28
CA MET A 667 5.63 32.67 16.18
C MET A 667 4.40 33.05 15.33
N ASP A 668 4.11 34.34 15.17
CA ASP A 668 3.07 34.83 14.24
C ASP A 668 3.69 35.75 13.17
N LYS A 669 3.58 35.34 11.91
CA LYS A 669 4.02 36.09 10.71
C LYS A 669 5.51 36.48 10.71
N VAL A 670 6.32 35.71 11.42
CA VAL A 670 7.77 35.89 11.51
C VAL A 670 8.42 35.48 10.19
N SER A 671 9.44 36.21 9.75
CA SER A 671 10.21 35.85 8.54
C SER A 671 11.72 35.78 8.79
N HIS A 672 12.41 34.86 8.12
CA HIS A 672 13.88 34.69 8.17
C HIS A 672 14.47 34.55 9.60
N VAL A 673 13.83 33.73 10.44
CA VAL A 673 14.34 33.34 11.77
C VAL A 673 14.79 31.88 11.74
N CYS A 674 15.97 31.61 12.28
CA CYS A 674 16.56 30.27 12.38
C CYS A 674 16.76 29.89 13.85
N PHE A 675 16.37 28.67 14.23
CA PHE A 675 16.75 28.01 15.47
C PHE A 675 17.78 26.91 15.14
N ASP A 676 18.94 26.92 15.80
CA ASP A 676 20.03 25.98 15.53
C ASP A 676 20.54 25.28 16.80
N GLY A 677 20.40 23.96 16.86
CA GLY A 677 21.00 23.12 17.88
C GLY A 677 20.43 23.24 19.30
N LEU A 678 19.28 23.89 19.46
CA LEU A 678 18.61 24.11 20.75
C LEU A 678 17.74 22.92 21.15
N VAL A 679 17.52 22.73 22.46
CA VAL A 679 16.67 21.67 23.01
C VAL A 679 15.48 22.30 23.74
N PHE A 680 14.27 21.84 23.44
CA PHE A 680 13.01 22.24 24.07
C PHE A 680 12.39 21.00 24.71
N ASP A 681 12.23 21.01 26.03
CA ASP A 681 12.04 19.78 26.79
C ASP A 681 11.08 19.93 27.98
N LEU A 682 10.26 18.91 28.18
CA LEU A 682 9.32 18.69 29.29
C LEU A 682 8.28 19.81 29.49
N ALA A 683 7.09 19.68 28.90
CA ALA A 683 5.96 20.60 29.10
C ALA A 683 4.60 19.87 29.10
N ARG A 684 3.57 20.50 29.70
CA ARG A 684 2.18 19.98 29.72
C ARG A 684 1.40 20.25 28.43
N TYR A 685 2.00 20.95 27.47
CA TYR A 685 1.37 21.36 26.22
C TYR A 685 2.34 21.24 25.04
N ASN A 686 2.29 22.15 24.06
CA ASN A 686 3.03 22.06 22.80
C ASN A 686 4.49 22.55 22.93
N GLY A 687 5.38 22.06 22.06
CA GLY A 687 6.74 22.58 21.94
C GLY A 687 6.78 23.93 21.21
N ILE A 688 6.60 23.92 19.89
CA ILE A 688 6.73 25.11 19.03
C ILE A 688 5.48 25.26 18.15
N VAL A 689 4.92 26.46 18.10
CA VAL A 689 3.80 26.81 17.21
C VAL A 689 4.19 28.00 16.35
N ALA A 690 4.33 27.79 15.05
CA ALA A 690 4.65 28.81 14.05
C ALA A 690 3.50 28.98 13.06
N LYS A 691 2.96 30.20 12.98
CA LYS A 691 1.81 30.56 12.16
C LYS A 691 2.18 31.63 11.13
N ASP A 692 1.77 31.43 9.88
CA ASP A 692 1.95 32.36 8.74
C ASP A 692 3.41 32.83 8.55
N CYS A 693 4.37 32.06 9.03
CA CYS A 693 5.80 32.37 9.02
C CYS A 693 6.42 32.09 7.64
N ASN A 694 7.48 32.80 7.28
CA ASN A 694 8.08 32.67 5.95
C ASN A 694 9.60 32.47 6.01
N SER A 695 10.11 31.49 5.27
CA SER A 695 11.54 31.20 5.18
C SER A 695 12.23 31.07 6.56
N CYS A 696 11.52 30.53 7.55
CA CYS A 696 12.03 30.25 8.89
C CYS A 696 12.52 28.79 8.98
N SER A 697 13.49 28.51 9.86
CA SER A 697 14.07 27.17 9.95
C SER A 697 14.36 26.70 11.38
N TRP A 698 14.26 25.38 11.55
CA TRP A 698 14.73 24.66 12.73
C TRP A 698 15.76 23.63 12.26
N THR A 699 17.00 23.83 12.68
CA THR A 699 18.15 23.03 12.28
C THR A 699 18.71 22.31 13.49
N GLY A 700 18.79 20.98 13.43
CA GLY A 700 19.41 20.15 14.48
C GLY A 700 18.88 20.38 15.89
N CYS A 701 17.63 20.83 16.02
CA CYS A 701 16.98 21.06 17.30
C CYS A 701 16.39 19.75 17.84
N THR A 702 16.21 19.68 19.15
CA THR A 702 15.49 18.57 19.81
C THR A 702 14.22 19.11 20.45
N VAL A 703 13.09 18.44 20.24
CA VAL A 703 11.82 18.71 20.94
C VAL A 703 11.34 17.43 21.61
N SER A 704 11.31 17.42 22.94
CA SER A 704 11.09 16.21 23.73
C SER A 704 10.13 16.40 24.91
N ARG A 705 9.47 15.30 25.32
CA ARG A 705 8.65 15.24 26.55
C ARG A 705 7.50 16.27 26.59
N MET A 706 6.85 16.50 25.44
CA MET A 706 5.72 17.42 25.31
C MET A 706 4.41 16.63 25.44
N ALA A 707 3.59 16.88 26.46
CA ALA A 707 2.29 16.21 26.59
C ALA A 707 1.29 16.61 25.47
N GLY A 708 1.54 17.73 24.78
CA GLY A 708 0.86 18.15 23.56
C GLY A 708 1.57 17.69 22.28
N ASN A 709 1.63 18.59 21.30
CA ASN A 709 2.33 18.41 20.02
C ASN A 709 3.82 18.85 20.11
N GLY A 710 4.67 18.36 19.21
CA GLY A 710 6.07 18.80 19.08
C GLY A 710 6.22 20.15 18.36
N ILE A 711 6.36 20.15 17.03
CA ILE A 711 6.56 21.35 16.19
C ILE A 711 5.41 21.52 15.18
N MET A 712 4.74 22.67 15.19
CA MET A 712 3.60 22.96 14.33
C MET A 712 3.92 24.15 13.42
N ILE A 713 3.82 23.97 12.09
CA ILE A 713 3.86 25.02 11.07
C ILE A 713 2.50 25.10 10.41
N HIS A 714 1.82 26.23 10.53
CA HIS A 714 0.51 26.50 9.95
C HIS A 714 0.54 27.75 9.07
N GLY A 715 0.38 27.60 7.75
CA GLY A 715 0.39 28.69 6.79
C GLY A 715 1.79 29.22 6.46
N GLY A 716 1.84 30.34 5.73
CA GLY A 716 3.08 30.92 5.22
C GLY A 716 3.75 30.07 4.13
N LYS A 717 5.08 30.26 3.93
CA LYS A 717 5.84 29.54 2.89
C LYS A 717 7.30 29.24 3.26
N GLU A 718 7.89 28.25 2.61
CA GLU A 718 9.34 27.96 2.62
C GLU A 718 9.96 27.72 4.01
N ASN A 719 9.16 27.27 4.99
CA ASN A 719 9.66 26.93 6.32
C ASN A 719 10.28 25.53 6.34
N TRP A 720 11.44 25.38 7.00
CA TRP A 720 12.25 24.15 6.92
C TRP A 720 12.55 23.53 8.30
N LEU A 721 12.28 22.23 8.46
CA LEU A 721 12.80 21.39 9.55
C LEU A 721 13.92 20.53 8.99
N ILE A 722 15.15 20.69 9.47
CA ILE A 722 16.31 19.94 8.96
C ILE A 722 17.10 19.33 10.10
N GLY A 723 17.29 18.01 10.08
CA GLY A 723 18.16 17.32 11.04
C GLY A 723 17.62 17.24 12.48
N CYS A 724 16.35 17.60 12.72
CA CYS A 724 15.78 17.68 14.06
C CYS A 724 15.37 16.32 14.63
N ASP A 725 15.43 16.19 15.95
CA ASP A 725 14.92 15.02 16.68
C ASP A 725 13.64 15.44 17.44
N VAL A 726 12.49 14.86 17.10
CA VAL A 726 11.18 15.18 17.73
C VAL A 726 10.57 13.91 18.30
N HIS A 727 10.46 13.82 19.64
CA HIS A 727 10.10 12.54 20.26
C HIS A 727 9.46 12.64 21.64
N THR A 728 8.92 11.51 22.12
CA THR A 728 8.27 11.42 23.43
C THR A 728 7.16 12.48 23.56
N THR A 729 6.23 12.51 22.59
CA THR A 729 5.11 13.45 22.57
C THR A 729 3.79 12.77 22.90
N GLY A 730 2.95 13.45 23.69
CA GLY A 730 1.62 12.96 24.06
C GLY A 730 0.64 12.92 22.88
N ARG A 731 0.85 13.79 21.89
CA ARG A 731 0.08 13.91 20.64
C ARG A 731 1.01 13.87 19.42
N ARG A 732 0.71 14.65 18.36
CA ARG A 732 1.47 14.66 17.09
C ARG A 732 2.90 15.12 17.31
N ALA A 733 3.85 14.50 16.62
CA ALA A 733 5.22 15.00 16.66
C ALA A 733 5.33 16.31 15.87
N THR A 734 4.87 16.34 14.61
CA THR A 734 4.80 17.60 13.83
C THR A 734 3.51 17.78 13.03
N GLU A 735 3.21 19.04 12.75
CA GLU A 735 2.20 19.47 11.78
C GLU A 735 2.86 20.42 10.77
N VAL A 736 2.70 20.17 9.47
CA VAL A 736 3.29 20.94 8.36
C VAL A 736 2.18 21.23 7.35
N ILE A 737 1.55 22.38 7.51
CA ILE A 737 0.31 22.79 6.83
C ILE A 737 0.58 24.11 6.11
N GLY A 738 0.37 24.20 4.80
CA GLY A 738 0.67 25.43 4.06
C GLY A 738 0.47 25.37 2.55
N GLY A 739 0.46 26.53 1.91
CA GLY A 739 -0.05 26.68 0.54
C GLY A 739 -1.58 26.73 0.47
N ASP A 740 -2.12 26.98 -0.71
CA ASP A 740 -3.55 27.13 -0.94
C ASP A 740 -4.04 26.20 -2.05
N ARG A 741 -4.99 25.33 -1.71
CA ARG A 741 -5.61 24.40 -2.66
C ARG A 741 -6.61 25.07 -3.60
N VAL A 742 -7.19 26.22 -3.26
CA VAL A 742 -8.12 26.94 -4.17
C VAL A 742 -7.36 27.42 -5.41
N THR A 743 -6.15 27.96 -5.21
CA THR A 743 -5.28 28.50 -6.28
C THR A 743 -4.15 27.57 -6.71
N LEU A 744 -3.99 26.40 -6.07
CA LEU A 744 -2.82 25.51 -6.19
C LEU A 744 -1.47 26.22 -5.93
N THR A 745 -1.47 27.27 -5.11
CA THR A 745 -0.24 27.99 -4.71
C THR A 745 0.54 27.14 -3.71
N PRO A 746 1.80 26.75 -3.99
CA PRO A 746 2.59 25.92 -3.09
C PRO A 746 3.04 26.67 -1.84
N GLY A 747 2.99 26.00 -0.68
CA GLY A 747 3.64 26.48 0.54
C GLY A 747 5.14 26.12 0.62
N ALA A 748 5.59 25.14 -0.18
CA ALA A 748 7.00 24.78 -0.34
C ALA A 748 7.75 24.53 1.00
N HIS A 749 7.07 24.00 2.01
CA HIS A 749 7.71 23.60 3.27
C HIS A 749 8.56 22.35 3.07
N LEU A 750 9.63 22.25 3.85
CA LEU A 750 10.59 21.14 3.82
C LEU A 750 10.70 20.47 5.18
N MET A 751 10.67 19.15 5.20
CA MET A 751 11.11 18.37 6.36
C MET A 751 12.14 17.33 5.91
N GLU A 752 13.40 17.50 6.34
CA GLU A 752 14.52 16.70 5.86
C GLU A 752 15.43 16.16 6.98
N ASN A 753 15.88 14.90 6.86
CA ASN A 753 16.87 14.27 7.75
C ASN A 753 16.48 14.28 9.25
N CYS A 754 15.18 14.35 9.55
CA CYS A 754 14.66 14.39 10.92
C CYS A 754 14.35 12.99 11.47
N ARG A 755 14.56 12.80 12.77
CA ARG A 755 14.24 11.58 13.50
C ARG A 755 12.98 11.81 14.34
N ILE A 756 11.94 11.00 14.13
CA ILE A 756 10.62 11.22 14.75
C ILE A 756 10.12 9.91 15.38
N TYR A 757 9.92 9.89 16.71
CA TYR A 757 9.60 8.63 17.40
C TYR A 757 8.90 8.77 18.76
N ASN A 758 8.27 7.69 19.22
CA ASN A 758 7.58 7.62 20.51
C ASN A 758 6.54 8.76 20.70
N PHE A 759 5.75 9.03 19.66
CA PHE A 759 4.70 10.05 19.63
C PHE A 759 3.30 9.42 19.77
N GLY A 760 2.27 10.23 19.97
CA GLY A 760 0.91 9.75 20.21
C GLY A 760 0.80 8.90 21.49
N ARG A 761 1.55 9.26 22.55
CA ARG A 761 1.58 8.50 23.81
C ARG A 761 0.26 8.54 24.59
N ILE A 762 -0.46 9.67 24.53
CA ILE A 762 -1.67 9.92 25.33
C ILE A 762 -2.93 9.90 24.45
N ASP A 763 -2.93 10.67 23.36
CA ASP A 763 -3.89 10.53 22.26
C ASP A 763 -3.24 9.59 21.23
N ARG A 764 -3.86 8.45 20.89
CA ARG A 764 -3.18 7.39 20.13
C ARG A 764 -3.49 7.42 18.63
N THR A 765 -4.73 7.70 18.24
CA THR A 765 -5.15 7.57 16.84
C THR A 765 -5.16 8.89 16.09
N TYR A 766 -4.69 8.87 14.83
CA TYR A 766 -4.57 10.06 13.98
C TYR A 766 -3.74 11.20 14.61
N THR A 767 -2.77 10.81 15.43
CA THR A 767 -1.69 11.63 15.96
C THR A 767 -0.35 11.27 15.29
N PRO A 768 -0.16 11.58 14.00
CA PRO A 768 1.01 11.12 13.25
C PRO A 768 2.34 11.73 13.70
N ALA A 769 3.43 11.16 13.18
CA ALA A 769 4.73 11.82 13.17
C ALA A 769 4.66 13.14 12.40
N ILE A 770 3.97 13.16 11.25
CA ILE A 770 3.77 14.35 10.42
C ILE A 770 2.31 14.44 9.96
N GLN A 771 1.58 15.48 10.35
CA GLN A 771 0.36 15.89 9.64
C GLN A 771 0.78 16.80 8.49
N LEU A 772 0.58 16.38 7.24
CA LEU A 772 1.01 17.10 6.04
C LEU A 772 -0.21 17.58 5.25
N GLU A 773 -0.40 18.90 5.11
CA GLU A 773 -1.57 19.45 4.42
C GLU A 773 -1.25 20.64 3.50
N GLY A 774 -2.07 20.81 2.46
CA GLY A 774 -2.05 21.96 1.57
C GLY A 774 -1.45 21.65 0.19
N VAL A 775 -0.38 22.35 -0.21
CA VAL A 775 0.19 22.24 -1.57
C VAL A 775 1.73 22.30 -1.59
N GLY A 776 2.36 21.37 -2.32
CA GLY A 776 3.74 21.53 -2.79
C GLY A 776 4.85 21.35 -1.75
N HIS A 777 4.58 20.68 -0.62
CA HIS A 777 5.60 20.39 0.40
C HIS A 777 6.48 19.18 0.05
N ARG A 778 7.70 19.15 0.59
CA ARG A 778 8.67 18.06 0.44
C ARG A 778 9.06 17.44 1.78
N VAL A 779 8.97 16.12 1.88
CA VAL A 779 9.36 15.33 3.05
C VAL A 779 10.41 14.30 2.62
N ALA A 780 11.67 14.50 3.03
CA ALA A 780 12.82 13.76 2.50
C ALA A 780 13.76 13.18 3.56
N HIS A 781 14.34 11.99 3.35
CA HIS A 781 15.43 11.45 4.20
C HIS A 781 15.10 11.33 5.71
N ASN A 782 13.83 11.30 6.12
CA ASN A 782 13.45 11.21 7.54
C ASN A 782 13.35 9.76 8.02
N LEU A 783 13.47 9.56 9.33
CA LEU A 783 13.21 8.27 10.00
C LEU A 783 12.02 8.43 10.97
N MET A 784 10.94 7.71 10.71
CA MET A 784 9.70 7.74 11.51
C MET A 784 9.40 6.36 12.10
N TYR A 785 9.35 6.23 13.43
CA TYR A 785 9.15 4.92 14.06
C TYR A 785 8.52 4.94 15.46
N ASN A 786 8.07 3.76 15.90
CA ASN A 786 7.42 3.53 17.19
C ASN A 786 6.20 4.45 17.40
N GLY A 787 5.23 4.33 16.51
CA GLY A 787 3.97 5.07 16.57
C GLY A 787 2.75 4.13 16.59
N PRO A 788 1.74 4.39 17.45
CA PRO A 788 0.57 3.51 17.59
C PRO A 788 -0.36 3.51 16.36
N SER A 789 -0.37 4.62 15.60
CA SER A 789 -1.25 4.88 14.44
C SER A 789 -0.38 5.24 13.21
N SER A 790 -0.86 6.10 12.31
CA SER A 790 -0.16 6.53 11.10
C SER A 790 1.16 7.25 11.40
N ALA A 791 2.15 7.12 10.52
CA ALA A 791 3.36 7.95 10.51
C ALA A 791 3.07 9.31 9.86
N MET A 792 2.27 9.33 8.79
CA MET A 792 1.84 10.54 8.12
C MET A 792 0.35 10.51 7.80
N ARG A 793 -0.34 11.62 8.04
CA ARG A 793 -1.65 11.91 7.42
C ARG A 793 -1.44 12.98 6.35
N ILE A 794 -1.95 12.74 5.14
CA ILE A 794 -1.62 13.54 3.96
C ILE A 794 -2.92 14.06 3.32
N GLU A 795 -3.08 15.38 3.28
CA GLU A 795 -4.28 16.03 2.77
C GLU A 795 -3.93 17.23 1.86
N GLY A 796 -3.70 16.96 0.57
CA GLY A 796 -3.24 18.03 -0.32
C GLY A 796 -2.86 17.64 -1.74
N ASN A 797 -2.12 18.53 -2.37
CA ASN A 797 -1.76 18.48 -3.79
C ASN A 797 -0.24 18.64 -3.98
N ASP A 798 0.31 17.98 -5.00
CA ASP A 798 1.71 18.12 -5.43
C ASP A 798 2.79 17.89 -4.33
N HIS A 799 2.49 17.10 -3.30
CA HIS A 799 3.46 16.74 -2.25
C HIS A 799 4.49 15.71 -2.74
N LEU A 800 5.76 15.89 -2.37
CA LEU A 800 6.85 14.95 -2.67
C LEU A 800 7.36 14.28 -1.38
N ILE A 801 7.19 12.96 -1.29
CA ILE A 801 7.57 12.14 -0.14
C ILE A 801 8.63 11.14 -0.62
N GLU A 802 9.90 11.36 -0.26
CA GLU A 802 11.01 10.62 -0.84
C GLU A 802 12.15 10.24 0.11
N PHE A 803 12.83 9.12 -0.14
CA PHE A 803 13.99 8.69 0.66
C PHE A 803 13.72 8.54 2.17
N ASN A 804 12.46 8.45 2.62
CA ASN A 804 12.16 8.27 4.04
C ASN A 804 12.22 6.79 4.44
N GLU A 805 12.64 6.52 5.67
CA GLU A 805 12.55 5.22 6.33
C GLU A 805 11.42 5.25 7.37
N VAL A 806 10.56 4.23 7.35
CA VAL A 806 9.37 4.16 8.21
C VAL A 806 9.18 2.75 8.74
N HIS A 807 9.18 2.58 10.06
CA HIS A 807 9.07 1.26 10.68
C HIS A 807 8.43 1.25 12.06
N SER A 808 7.97 0.09 12.55
CA SER A 808 7.29 -0.01 13.85
C SER A 808 6.10 0.96 13.95
N MET A 809 5.24 0.97 12.92
CA MET A 809 4.11 1.90 12.78
C MET A 809 2.78 1.16 12.68
N VAL A 810 1.69 1.84 13.02
CA VAL A 810 0.33 1.26 13.09
C VAL A 810 0.29 0.05 14.03
N GLN A 811 0.99 0.17 15.17
CA GLN A 811 1.18 -0.94 16.12
C GLN A 811 -0.06 -1.25 16.96
N GLU A 812 -1.02 -0.32 17.05
CA GLU A 812 -2.20 -0.44 17.92
C GLU A 812 -3.53 -0.29 17.17
N SER A 813 -3.64 0.68 16.25
CA SER A 813 -4.89 0.96 15.53
C SER A 813 -5.16 -0.05 14.40
N ASP A 814 -6.43 -0.15 14.00
CA ASP A 814 -6.85 -0.97 12.86
C ASP A 814 -7.55 -0.11 11.80
N ASP A 815 -7.70 -0.66 10.59
CA ASP A 815 -8.25 0.04 9.42
C ASP A 815 -7.44 1.30 9.02
N GLN A 816 -6.09 1.20 9.04
CA GLN A 816 -5.19 2.34 8.85
C GLN A 816 -3.91 2.07 8.06
N GLY A 817 -3.32 3.13 7.50
CA GLY A 817 -2.01 3.14 6.85
C GLY A 817 -0.95 3.88 7.68
N ALA A 818 0.32 3.48 7.52
CA ALA A 818 1.44 4.30 8.00
C ALA A 818 1.52 5.63 7.23
N MET A 819 1.26 5.61 5.93
CA MET A 819 0.91 6.78 5.12
C MET A 819 -0.59 6.73 4.85
N GLU A 820 -1.35 7.70 5.36
CA GLU A 820 -2.81 7.73 5.32
C GLU A 820 -3.33 8.90 4.49
N LEU A 821 -4.15 8.61 3.48
CA LEU A 821 -4.91 9.59 2.71
C LEU A 821 -6.39 9.20 2.74
N PHE A 822 -7.28 10.20 2.80
CA PHE A 822 -8.72 9.96 2.95
C PHE A 822 -9.60 10.81 2.02
N ARG A 823 -10.61 10.17 1.43
CA ARG A 823 -11.87 10.75 0.91
C ARG A 823 -11.81 11.63 -0.36
N ASN A 824 -10.72 12.35 -0.63
CA ASN A 824 -10.73 13.42 -1.63
C ASN A 824 -10.03 13.04 -2.95
N PRO A 825 -10.76 12.68 -4.03
CA PRO A 825 -10.21 12.38 -5.35
C PRO A 825 -9.58 13.59 -6.07
N THR A 826 -9.61 14.80 -5.48
CA THR A 826 -8.94 15.99 -6.01
C THR A 826 -7.64 16.33 -5.25
N TYR A 827 -7.26 15.52 -4.26
CA TYR A 827 -5.85 15.36 -3.87
C TYR A 827 -5.14 14.65 -5.04
N ARG A 828 -4.22 15.34 -5.72
CA ARG A 828 -3.57 14.89 -6.97
C ARG A 828 -2.11 15.34 -6.99
N GLY A 829 -1.27 14.62 -7.74
CA GLY A 829 0.15 14.94 -7.90
C GLY A 829 1.03 14.57 -6.70
N VAL A 830 0.50 13.87 -5.70
CA VAL A 830 1.29 13.35 -4.58
C VAL A 830 2.15 12.17 -5.03
N ILE A 831 3.46 12.23 -4.74
CA ILE A 831 4.46 11.26 -5.16
C ILE A 831 5.14 10.64 -3.94
N PHE A 832 5.07 9.31 -3.83
CA PHE A 832 5.89 8.50 -2.95
C PHE A 832 7.01 7.86 -3.77
N ARG A 833 8.28 8.27 -3.59
CA ARG A 833 9.40 7.64 -4.30
C ARG A 833 10.62 7.29 -3.45
N HIS A 834 11.23 6.15 -3.71
CA HIS A 834 12.46 5.72 -3.02
C HIS A 834 12.33 5.70 -1.48
N ASN A 835 11.16 5.42 -0.92
CA ASN A 835 11.00 5.24 0.53
C ASN A 835 11.19 3.76 0.91
N TYR A 836 11.61 3.51 2.14
CA TYR A 836 11.69 2.17 2.72
C TYR A 836 10.69 2.04 3.86
N PHE A 837 9.65 1.26 3.61
CA PHE A 837 8.65 0.89 4.61
C PHE A 837 8.95 -0.51 5.10
N HIS A 838 9.03 -0.71 6.40
CA HIS A 838 9.16 -2.07 6.93
C HIS A 838 8.55 -2.25 8.30
N ASN A 839 8.20 -3.49 8.65
CA ASN A 839 7.65 -3.82 9.96
C ASN A 839 6.41 -2.95 10.31
N ILE A 840 5.40 -2.96 9.42
CA ILE A 840 4.20 -2.11 9.54
C ILE A 840 2.98 -2.95 9.90
N GLY A 841 2.33 -2.61 11.02
CA GLY A 841 1.10 -3.21 11.52
C GLY A 841 1.20 -3.67 12.98
N LYS A 842 0.09 -4.19 13.52
CA LYS A 842 0.04 -4.70 14.90
C LYS A 842 0.97 -5.89 15.10
N THR A 843 1.62 -5.92 16.27
CA THR A 843 2.53 -6.99 16.70
C THR A 843 2.02 -7.76 17.94
N GLY A 844 1.03 -7.22 18.65
CA GLY A 844 0.38 -7.89 19.78
C GLY A 844 -0.61 -8.98 19.38
N SER A 845 -1.31 -9.52 20.38
CA SER A 845 -2.31 -10.60 20.20
C SER A 845 -3.67 -10.11 19.70
N GLU A 846 -3.90 -8.80 19.65
CA GLU A 846 -5.16 -8.20 19.21
C GLU A 846 -5.47 -8.57 17.75
N THR A 847 -6.72 -8.92 17.48
CA THR A 847 -7.19 -9.15 16.10
C THR A 847 -7.07 -7.89 15.25
N ALA A 848 -6.39 -8.02 14.11
CA ALA A 848 -6.51 -7.10 12.97
C ALA A 848 -7.78 -7.49 12.18
N VAL A 849 -8.93 -6.96 12.61
CA VAL A 849 -10.27 -7.22 12.04
C VAL A 849 -10.34 -6.71 10.61
N HIS A 850 -9.80 -5.52 10.35
CA HIS A 850 -9.72 -4.93 9.01
C HIS A 850 -8.35 -5.13 8.40
N GLY A 851 -7.35 -4.40 8.88
CA GLY A 851 -5.97 -4.46 8.42
C GLY A 851 -5.19 -3.17 8.60
N GLN A 852 -3.88 -3.30 8.43
CA GLN A 852 -2.90 -2.21 8.48
C GLN A 852 -2.14 -2.21 7.14
N ALA A 853 -1.76 -1.05 6.62
CA ALA A 853 -0.98 -0.93 5.38
C ALA A 853 0.25 -0.03 5.57
N ALA A 854 1.24 -0.11 4.68
CA ALA A 854 2.30 0.90 4.62
C ALA A 854 1.78 2.20 3.98
N ILE A 855 0.97 2.08 2.92
CA ILE A 855 0.28 3.20 2.29
C ILE A 855 -1.21 2.84 2.12
N ARG A 856 -2.11 3.71 2.58
CA ARG A 856 -3.56 3.54 2.48
C ARG A 856 -4.19 4.72 1.74
N PHE A 857 -4.85 4.40 0.63
CA PHE A 857 -5.61 5.33 -0.20
C PHE A 857 -7.09 5.12 0.09
N ASP A 858 -7.54 5.68 1.21
CA ASP A 858 -8.89 5.45 1.74
C ASP A 858 -9.95 6.34 1.08
N ASP A 859 -11.13 5.78 0.86
CA ASP A 859 -12.28 6.37 0.15
C ASP A 859 -11.91 7.26 -1.05
N ALA A 860 -11.94 6.70 -2.26
CA ALA A 860 -11.84 7.43 -3.53
C ALA A 860 -10.52 8.20 -3.80
N ILE A 861 -9.50 8.14 -2.94
CA ILE A 861 -8.18 8.76 -3.20
C ILE A 861 -7.60 8.29 -4.55
N SER A 862 -7.22 9.25 -5.39
CA SER A 862 -7.00 9.01 -6.81
C SER A 862 -5.81 9.80 -7.37
N GLY A 863 -5.16 9.27 -8.42
CA GLY A 863 -4.05 9.95 -9.10
C GLY A 863 -2.75 10.07 -8.30
N MET A 864 -2.50 9.13 -7.39
CA MET A 864 -1.25 8.99 -6.63
C MET A 864 -0.16 8.31 -7.47
N LEU A 865 1.11 8.67 -7.26
CA LEU A 865 2.27 7.94 -7.80
C LEU A 865 3.05 7.25 -6.67
N VAL A 866 3.22 5.94 -6.77
CA VAL A 866 4.07 5.13 -5.87
C VAL A 866 5.17 4.49 -6.71
N TYR A 867 6.37 5.09 -6.70
CA TYR A 867 7.45 4.74 -7.61
C TYR A 867 8.75 4.32 -6.90
N GLY A 868 9.29 3.15 -7.18
CA GLY A 868 10.64 2.80 -6.70
C GLY A 868 10.79 2.72 -5.18
N ASN A 869 9.74 2.34 -4.45
CA ASN A 869 9.78 2.15 -2.99
C ASN A 869 10.08 0.67 -2.64
N VAL A 870 10.59 0.43 -1.43
CA VAL A 870 10.81 -0.91 -0.87
C VAL A 870 9.85 -1.13 0.30
N PHE A 871 9.13 -2.24 0.29
CA PHE A 871 8.20 -2.67 1.33
C PHE A 871 8.66 -4.02 1.90
N TYR A 872 9.03 -4.09 3.18
CA TYR A 872 9.50 -5.33 3.83
C TYR A 872 8.66 -5.68 5.06
N ARG A 873 7.92 -6.80 5.02
CA ARG A 873 6.97 -7.18 6.10
C ARG A 873 6.02 -6.04 6.45
N CYS A 874 5.43 -5.48 5.40
CA CYS A 874 4.38 -4.49 5.51
C CYS A 874 3.01 -5.15 5.44
N ALA A 875 2.08 -4.58 6.19
CA ALA A 875 0.67 -4.96 6.31
C ALA A 875 0.36 -6.20 7.17
N ASN A 876 -0.80 -6.11 7.83
CA ASN A 876 -1.39 -7.16 8.65
C ASN A 876 -2.94 -7.14 8.43
N GLY A 877 -3.65 -8.16 8.91
CA GLY A 877 -5.08 -8.34 8.65
C GLY A 877 -5.39 -8.67 7.18
N ASN A 878 -6.35 -7.97 6.59
CA ASN A 878 -6.81 -8.17 5.20
C ASN A 878 -6.17 -7.21 4.19
N PHE A 879 -5.32 -6.28 4.64
CA PHE A 879 -4.65 -5.32 3.76
C PHE A 879 -3.37 -5.90 3.14
N GLY A 880 -2.92 -5.25 2.07
CA GLY A 880 -1.60 -5.40 1.49
C GLY A 880 -0.73 -4.19 1.81
N ALA A 881 0.55 -4.27 1.47
CA ALA A 881 1.50 -3.18 1.72
C ALA A 881 1.00 -1.83 1.16
N VAL A 882 0.31 -1.82 0.01
CA VAL A 882 -0.56 -0.72 -0.41
C VAL A 882 -2.03 -1.14 -0.38
N GLN A 883 -2.90 -0.30 0.17
CA GLN A 883 -4.35 -0.47 0.19
C GLN A 883 -5.03 0.63 -0.62
N MET A 884 -6.06 0.26 -1.39
CA MET A 884 -6.92 1.18 -2.14
C MET A 884 -8.39 0.93 -1.83
N ASN A 885 -9.09 1.88 -1.21
CA ASN A 885 -10.53 1.80 -0.97
C ASN A 885 -11.30 2.69 -1.96
N GLY A 886 -11.68 2.14 -3.12
CA GLY A 886 -12.55 2.79 -4.09
C GLY A 886 -11.89 3.80 -5.03
N GLY A 887 -10.63 4.18 -4.81
CA GLY A 887 -9.86 5.12 -5.64
C GLY A 887 -9.56 4.68 -7.08
N ARG A 888 -9.16 5.62 -7.95
CA ARG A 888 -8.82 5.40 -9.37
C ARG A 888 -7.57 6.19 -9.80
N ASP A 889 -7.09 5.93 -11.01
CA ASP A 889 -5.96 6.62 -11.66
C ASP A 889 -4.62 6.53 -10.90
N ASN A 890 -4.55 5.77 -9.80
CA ASN A 890 -3.31 5.57 -9.04
C ASN A 890 -2.33 4.70 -9.83
N LEU A 891 -1.04 5.06 -9.81
CA LEU A 891 0.03 4.36 -10.50
C LEU A 891 1.07 3.86 -9.50
N ILE A 892 1.22 2.54 -9.43
CA ILE A 892 2.16 1.84 -8.56
C ILE A 892 3.19 1.15 -9.46
N ASP A 893 4.36 1.76 -9.58
CA ASP A 893 5.36 1.44 -10.61
C ASP A 893 6.76 1.16 -10.02
N ASN A 894 7.45 0.14 -10.54
CA ASN A 894 8.86 -0.14 -10.22
C ASN A 894 9.17 -0.32 -8.70
N ASN A 895 8.23 -0.79 -7.88
CA ASN A 895 8.46 -1.02 -6.45
C ASN A 895 8.93 -2.46 -6.15
N ILE A 896 9.53 -2.67 -4.97
CA ILE A 896 9.91 -4.00 -4.47
C ILE A 896 9.11 -4.31 -3.19
N PHE A 897 8.40 -5.44 -3.19
CA PHE A 897 7.69 -5.99 -2.03
C PHE A 897 8.39 -7.26 -1.56
N ILE A 898 8.61 -7.39 -0.26
CA ILE A 898 9.42 -8.46 0.36
C ILE A 898 8.70 -8.99 1.59
N ASP A 899 8.52 -10.31 1.69
CA ASP A 899 7.86 -10.99 2.83
C ASP A 899 6.42 -10.46 3.14
N CYS A 900 5.75 -9.74 2.24
CA CYS A 900 4.41 -9.20 2.46
C CYS A 900 3.31 -10.24 2.18
N LYS A 901 2.31 -10.37 3.06
CA LYS A 901 1.14 -11.27 2.85
C LYS A 901 0.44 -10.99 1.52
N GLN A 902 0.29 -9.70 1.19
CA GLN A 902 -0.24 -9.21 -0.07
C GLN A 902 0.57 -7.98 -0.48
N GLY A 903 0.90 -7.83 -1.76
CA GLY A 903 1.52 -6.60 -2.27
C GLY A 903 0.52 -5.45 -2.23
N ILE A 904 -0.60 -5.64 -2.90
CA ILE A 904 -1.68 -4.65 -3.05
C ILE A 904 -3.00 -5.22 -2.54
N SER A 905 -3.88 -4.37 -2.02
CA SER A 905 -5.24 -4.75 -1.64
C SER A 905 -6.27 -3.73 -2.09
N GLY A 906 -7.48 -4.20 -2.42
CA GLY A 906 -8.58 -3.34 -2.84
C GLY A 906 -8.43 -2.83 -4.28
N GLY A 907 -9.02 -1.67 -4.57
CA GLY A 907 -9.10 -1.08 -5.91
C GLY A 907 -10.34 -0.20 -6.07
N TRP A 908 -10.62 0.22 -7.30
CA TRP A 908 -11.79 1.05 -7.61
C TRP A 908 -13.11 0.31 -7.37
N TYR A 909 -14.10 1.03 -6.86
CA TYR A 909 -15.44 0.50 -6.54
C TYR A 909 -16.50 1.57 -6.80
N ARG A 910 -17.36 1.34 -7.82
CA ARG A 910 -18.44 2.26 -8.21
C ARG A 910 -19.29 2.72 -7.01
N GLY A 911 -19.66 1.79 -6.12
CA GLY A 911 -20.56 2.03 -4.99
C GLY A 911 -19.95 2.75 -3.79
N ASN A 912 -18.71 3.23 -3.86
CA ASN A 912 -18.13 4.05 -2.79
C ASN A 912 -18.95 5.35 -2.61
N GLY A 913 -19.20 5.74 -1.36
CA GLY A 913 -20.07 6.86 -1.02
C GLY A 913 -19.65 8.21 -1.64
N VAL A 914 -18.35 8.43 -1.84
CA VAL A 914 -17.84 9.64 -2.50
C VAL A 914 -18.29 9.71 -3.95
N TRP A 915 -18.14 8.61 -4.72
CA TRP A 915 -18.55 8.57 -6.12
C TRP A 915 -20.07 8.65 -6.28
N THR A 916 -20.83 8.04 -5.37
CA THR A 916 -22.30 8.16 -5.35
C THR A 916 -22.72 9.61 -5.13
N SER A 917 -22.18 10.27 -4.09
CA SER A 917 -22.46 11.69 -3.80
C SER A 917 -22.14 12.60 -4.99
N LEU A 918 -20.99 12.40 -5.65
CA LEU A 918 -20.58 13.22 -6.80
C LEU A 918 -21.50 13.01 -8.03
N ARG A 919 -21.95 11.78 -8.30
CA ARG A 919 -22.89 11.51 -9.41
C ARG A 919 -24.32 11.99 -9.12
N GLU A 920 -24.69 12.10 -7.85
CA GLU A 920 -25.93 12.77 -7.40
C GLU A 920 -25.83 14.31 -7.45
N GLY A 921 -24.69 14.87 -7.87
CA GLY A 921 -24.48 16.32 -7.98
C GLY A 921 -24.18 17.02 -6.65
N GLN A 922 -23.87 16.27 -5.58
CA GLN A 922 -23.56 16.86 -4.28
C GLN A 922 -22.25 17.64 -4.32
N ARG A 923 -22.27 18.90 -3.88
CA ARG A 923 -21.07 19.75 -3.74
C ARG A 923 -20.34 19.41 -2.43
N LEU A 924 -19.26 18.66 -2.53
CA LEU A 924 -18.42 18.30 -1.38
C LEU A 924 -17.35 19.38 -1.11
N SER A 925 -17.22 19.80 0.14
CA SER A 925 -16.25 20.83 0.54
C SER A 925 -14.80 20.38 0.29
N GLY A 926 -13.98 21.28 -0.27
CA GLY A 926 -12.58 21.01 -0.60
C GLY A 926 -12.35 20.15 -1.86
N PHE A 927 -13.38 19.88 -2.66
CA PHE A 927 -13.28 19.17 -3.93
C PHE A 927 -13.31 20.20 -5.07
N TYR A 928 -12.36 20.12 -6.01
CA TYR A 928 -12.21 21.08 -7.10
C TYR A 928 -12.23 20.41 -8.48
N GLN A 929 -13.02 20.97 -9.40
CA GLN A 929 -13.17 20.54 -10.79
C GLN A 929 -13.21 21.76 -11.75
N ASN A 930 -12.60 22.87 -11.35
CA ASN A 930 -12.51 24.09 -12.15
C ASN A 930 -11.41 23.98 -13.22
N GLU A 931 -11.33 24.97 -14.12
CA GLU A 931 -10.36 24.99 -15.23
C GLU A 931 -8.90 24.84 -14.76
N LEU A 932 -8.53 25.43 -13.62
CA LEU A 932 -7.22 25.28 -13.00
C LEU A 932 -6.91 23.81 -12.68
N TYR A 933 -7.84 23.11 -12.02
CA TYR A 933 -7.69 21.69 -11.69
C TYR A 933 -7.73 20.78 -12.92
N LEU A 934 -8.56 21.09 -13.92
CA LEU A 934 -8.62 20.35 -15.18
C LEU A 934 -7.36 20.54 -16.02
N SER A 935 -6.76 21.73 -16.01
CA SER A 935 -5.48 22.04 -16.67
C SER A 935 -4.31 21.34 -15.98
N ARG A 936 -4.24 21.36 -14.64
CA ARG A 936 -3.17 20.71 -13.86
C ARG A 936 -3.30 19.19 -13.82
N TYR A 937 -4.53 18.67 -13.76
CA TYR A 937 -4.84 17.25 -13.59
C TYR A 937 -5.94 16.79 -14.57
N PRO A 938 -5.63 16.59 -15.86
CA PRO A 938 -6.64 16.28 -16.90
C PRO A 938 -7.49 15.04 -16.62
N GLN A 939 -7.02 14.10 -15.79
CA GLN A 939 -7.77 12.90 -15.39
C GLN A 939 -9.02 13.22 -14.54
N ILE A 940 -9.14 14.43 -13.99
CA ILE A 940 -10.35 14.87 -13.29
C ILE A 940 -11.55 14.95 -14.27
N ALA A 941 -11.31 15.29 -15.55
CA ALA A 941 -12.37 15.42 -16.56
C ALA A 941 -13.19 14.12 -16.74
N THR A 942 -12.56 12.96 -16.54
CA THR A 942 -13.15 11.62 -16.75
C THR A 942 -13.28 10.83 -15.44
N MET A 943 -13.18 11.49 -14.27
CA MET A 943 -13.12 10.77 -12.99
C MET A 943 -14.45 10.10 -12.58
N LEU A 944 -15.56 10.50 -13.19
CA LEU A 944 -16.88 9.88 -13.00
C LEU A 944 -17.22 8.79 -14.03
N ASP A 945 -16.37 8.60 -15.05
CA ASP A 945 -16.56 7.59 -16.09
C ASP A 945 -16.24 6.19 -15.55
N ASP A 946 -17.02 5.21 -15.94
CA ASP A 946 -16.88 3.83 -15.48
C ASP A 946 -16.29 2.91 -16.56
N PRO A 947 -15.41 1.95 -16.20
CA PRO A 947 -14.82 1.75 -14.87
C PRO A 947 -13.63 2.67 -14.60
N GLY A 948 -13.44 3.05 -13.33
CA GLY A 948 -12.20 3.72 -12.89
C GLY A 948 -11.03 2.73 -12.80
N ILE A 949 -9.89 3.04 -13.42
CA ILE A 949 -8.74 2.14 -13.55
C ILE A 949 -7.55 2.58 -12.70
N ASN A 950 -6.97 1.64 -11.92
CA ASN A 950 -5.66 1.80 -11.28
C ASN A 950 -4.59 1.01 -12.05
N ARG A 951 -3.31 1.32 -11.86
CA ARG A 951 -2.19 0.76 -12.62
C ARG A 951 -1.12 0.17 -11.70
N LEU A 952 -0.70 -1.06 -12.00
CA LEU A 952 0.33 -1.78 -11.27
C LEU A 952 1.38 -2.25 -12.28
N TRP A 953 2.48 -1.53 -12.41
CA TRP A 953 3.49 -1.72 -13.46
C TRP A 953 4.86 -2.07 -12.87
N ARG A 954 5.61 -2.98 -13.49
CA ARG A 954 7.03 -3.24 -13.16
C ARG A 954 7.35 -3.54 -11.67
N ASN A 955 6.42 -4.07 -10.88
CA ASN A 955 6.69 -4.34 -9.47
C ASN A 955 7.29 -5.73 -9.26
N VAL A 956 8.19 -5.83 -8.28
CA VAL A 956 8.86 -7.07 -7.88
C VAL A 956 8.27 -7.55 -6.57
N LEU A 957 7.91 -8.82 -6.47
CA LEU A 957 7.37 -9.43 -5.27
C LEU A 957 8.21 -10.65 -4.87
N TYR A 958 9.02 -10.51 -3.84
CA TYR A 958 9.89 -11.57 -3.31
C TYR A 958 9.28 -12.19 -2.04
N LYS A 959 9.03 -13.50 -2.04
CA LYS A 959 8.44 -14.26 -0.91
C LYS A 959 7.13 -13.70 -0.36
N CYS A 960 6.39 -12.99 -1.20
CA CYS A 960 5.06 -12.46 -0.90
C CYS A 960 3.98 -13.50 -1.21
N GLY A 961 2.78 -13.29 -0.66
CA GLY A 961 1.58 -14.04 -1.03
C GLY A 961 0.98 -13.53 -2.35
N THR A 962 -0.19 -12.89 -2.29
CA THR A 962 -0.90 -12.43 -3.50
C THR A 962 -0.34 -11.09 -4.01
N VAL A 963 -0.26 -10.93 -5.35
CA VAL A 963 0.16 -9.67 -5.98
C VAL A 963 -0.82 -8.53 -5.68
N ALA A 964 -2.10 -8.74 -6.01
CA ALA A 964 -3.18 -7.82 -5.68
C ALA A 964 -4.51 -8.56 -5.50
N THR A 965 -5.43 -8.00 -4.71
CA THR A 965 -6.84 -8.41 -4.67
C THR A 965 -7.73 -7.47 -5.48
N ARG A 966 -9.00 -7.85 -5.71
CA ARG A 966 -10.00 -7.07 -6.49
C ARG A 966 -9.49 -6.54 -7.85
N THR A 967 -8.81 -7.41 -8.59
CA THR A 967 -8.00 -7.07 -9.78
C THR A 967 -8.78 -6.61 -11.01
N ALA A 968 -10.12 -6.72 -11.03
CA ALA A 968 -10.96 -6.43 -12.20
C ALA A 968 -10.72 -5.03 -12.81
N ASN A 969 -10.35 -4.04 -11.99
CA ASN A 969 -10.11 -2.65 -12.39
C ASN A 969 -8.66 -2.22 -12.17
N ILE A 970 -7.71 -3.16 -12.27
CA ILE A 970 -6.27 -2.93 -12.15
C ILE A 970 -5.58 -3.36 -13.45
N GLU A 971 -5.01 -2.39 -14.17
CA GLU A 971 -4.13 -2.63 -15.31
C GLU A 971 -2.77 -3.10 -14.80
N MET A 972 -2.51 -4.40 -14.89
CA MET A 972 -1.24 -5.02 -14.52
C MET A 972 -0.32 -5.16 -15.73
N PHE A 973 0.95 -4.78 -15.58
CA PHE A 973 1.93 -4.90 -16.66
C PHE A 973 3.35 -5.18 -16.12
N GLN A 974 3.98 -6.25 -16.59
CA GLN A 974 5.37 -6.62 -16.27
C GLN A 974 5.72 -6.70 -14.76
N ASN A 975 4.74 -7.04 -13.90
CA ASN A 975 5.02 -7.39 -12.51
C ASN A 975 5.62 -8.81 -12.43
N ARG A 976 6.58 -9.03 -11.53
CA ARG A 976 7.31 -10.30 -11.40
C ARG A 976 7.28 -10.81 -9.95
N VAL A 977 7.04 -12.12 -9.80
CA VAL A 977 7.02 -12.81 -8.50
C VAL A 977 8.22 -13.74 -8.42
N PHE A 978 8.96 -13.65 -7.31
CA PHE A 978 10.17 -14.42 -7.05
C PHE A 978 10.04 -15.19 -5.71
N GLN A 979 10.39 -16.47 -5.73
CA GLN A 979 10.53 -17.29 -4.50
C GLN A 979 11.99 -17.43 -4.08
N GLU A 980 12.89 -17.47 -5.06
CA GLU A 980 14.35 -17.34 -4.91
C GLU A 980 14.76 -15.85 -4.87
N ASP A 981 15.99 -15.57 -4.44
CA ASP A 981 16.50 -14.20 -4.40
C ASP A 981 16.62 -13.61 -5.83
N PRO A 982 15.98 -12.46 -6.14
CA PRO A 982 16.02 -11.84 -7.48
C PRO A 982 17.40 -11.23 -7.85
N GLY A 983 18.33 -11.13 -6.90
CA GLY A 983 19.67 -10.56 -7.10
C GLY A 983 20.06 -9.46 -6.11
N PHE A 984 19.53 -9.51 -4.88
CA PHE A 984 19.91 -8.58 -3.82
C PHE A 984 21.38 -8.73 -3.41
N VAL A 985 21.99 -7.64 -2.95
CA VAL A 985 23.36 -7.64 -2.41
C VAL A 985 23.44 -8.51 -1.15
N ASN A 986 22.53 -8.32 -0.18
CA ASN A 986 22.43 -9.20 0.99
C ASN A 986 21.04 -9.08 1.65
N ALA A 987 20.06 -9.83 1.14
CA ALA A 987 18.70 -9.84 1.69
C ALA A 987 18.62 -10.35 3.14
N LYS A 988 19.53 -11.24 3.58
CA LYS A 988 19.57 -11.75 4.96
C LYS A 988 19.83 -10.64 5.97
N ASN A 989 20.71 -9.70 5.62
CA ASN A 989 21.04 -8.52 6.43
C ASN A 989 20.24 -7.27 5.99
N ARG A 990 19.10 -7.46 5.31
CA ARG A 990 18.19 -6.39 4.82
C ARG A 990 18.83 -5.36 3.86
N ASN A 991 19.96 -5.68 3.23
CA ASN A 991 20.51 -4.88 2.15
C ASN A 991 19.83 -5.28 0.83
N PHE A 992 18.77 -4.53 0.50
CA PHE A 992 17.94 -4.75 -0.69
C PHE A 992 18.39 -3.95 -1.93
N ASN A 993 19.62 -3.41 -1.92
CA ASN A 993 20.26 -3.02 -3.18
C ASN A 993 20.32 -4.22 -4.12
N LEU A 994 20.17 -3.99 -5.42
CA LEU A 994 20.35 -5.01 -6.45
C LEU A 994 21.79 -4.96 -6.95
N ARG A 995 22.40 -6.13 -7.19
CA ARG A 995 23.67 -6.22 -7.92
C ARG A 995 23.45 -5.89 -9.39
N ASP A 996 24.47 -5.38 -10.08
CA ASP A 996 24.38 -5.08 -11.52
C ASP A 996 24.08 -6.34 -12.37
N ASP A 997 24.45 -7.52 -11.87
CA ASP A 997 24.18 -8.84 -12.48
C ASP A 997 22.87 -9.49 -12.03
N ALA A 998 21.98 -8.77 -11.34
CA ALA A 998 20.75 -9.32 -10.78
C ALA A 998 19.87 -9.96 -11.86
N ARG A 999 19.53 -11.24 -11.67
CA ARG A 999 18.61 -12.04 -12.50
C ARG A 999 17.29 -11.32 -12.81
N LEU A 1000 16.84 -10.45 -11.90
CA LEU A 1000 15.74 -9.53 -12.13
C LEU A 1000 15.78 -8.82 -13.50
N PHE A 1001 16.94 -8.25 -13.87
CA PHE A 1001 17.09 -7.46 -15.11
C PHE A 1001 16.95 -8.29 -16.38
N GLU A 1002 17.15 -9.61 -16.31
CA GLU A 1002 16.87 -10.53 -17.42
C GLU A 1002 15.36 -10.63 -17.69
N THR A 1003 14.56 -10.56 -16.64
CA THR A 1003 13.11 -10.83 -16.68
C THR A 1003 12.25 -9.59 -16.95
N MET A 1004 12.80 -8.38 -16.81
CA MET A 1004 12.05 -7.12 -16.97
C MET A 1004 12.95 -5.88 -17.05
N CYS A 1005 12.39 -4.77 -17.56
CA CYS A 1005 12.98 -3.43 -17.55
C CYS A 1005 12.75 -2.75 -16.19
N PHE A 1006 13.45 -3.23 -15.15
CA PHE A 1006 13.43 -2.62 -13.82
C PHE A 1006 14.50 -1.52 -13.71
N LYS A 1007 14.22 -0.48 -12.91
CA LYS A 1007 15.16 0.59 -12.55
C LYS A 1007 15.61 0.39 -11.11
N SER A 1008 16.91 0.20 -10.87
CA SER A 1008 17.45 0.03 -9.52
C SER A 1008 17.05 1.17 -8.59
N ILE A 1009 16.51 0.83 -7.43
CA ILE A 1009 16.19 1.77 -6.35
C ILE A 1009 17.52 2.18 -5.67
N PRO A 1010 17.76 3.49 -5.42
CA PRO A 1010 18.91 3.97 -4.64
C PRO A 1010 18.73 3.69 -3.14
N PHE A 1011 18.74 2.41 -2.77
CA PHE A 1011 18.40 1.95 -1.41
C PHE A 1011 19.42 2.41 -0.36
N ASP A 1012 20.67 2.60 -0.77
CA ASP A 1012 21.78 3.17 0.01
C ASP A 1012 21.59 4.65 0.41
N GLN A 1013 20.66 5.37 -0.23
CA GLN A 1013 20.36 6.78 0.04
C GLN A 1013 19.08 6.96 0.86
N ILE A 1014 18.36 5.90 1.21
CA ILE A 1014 17.12 5.97 1.97
C ILE A 1014 17.43 6.12 3.47
N GLY A 1015 16.60 6.91 4.15
CA GLY A 1015 16.74 7.21 5.57
C GLY A 1015 17.66 8.39 5.84
N LEU A 1016 18.13 8.45 7.09
CA LEU A 1016 18.95 9.53 7.63
C LEU A 1016 20.37 9.52 7.05
N TYR A 1017 21.00 10.69 6.98
CA TYR A 1017 22.40 10.81 6.57
C TYR A 1017 23.21 11.68 7.54
N GLU A 1018 24.52 11.41 7.63
CA GLU A 1018 25.44 12.20 8.45
C GLU A 1018 25.48 13.65 7.98
N SER A 1019 25.30 14.59 8.91
CA SER A 1019 25.44 16.01 8.66
C SER A 1019 25.66 16.77 9.97
N ALA A 1020 26.51 17.80 9.93
CA ALA A 1020 26.69 18.75 11.03
C ALA A 1020 25.38 19.47 11.42
N SER A 1021 24.38 19.48 10.52
CA SER A 1021 23.05 20.04 10.75
C SER A 1021 22.14 19.15 11.61
N ARG A 1022 22.49 17.90 11.92
CA ARG A 1022 21.66 17.00 12.75
C ARG A 1022 21.73 17.32 14.25
N ALA A 1023 20.69 16.93 14.98
CA ALA A 1023 20.63 16.93 16.45
C ALA A 1023 21.46 15.77 17.04
N THR A 1024 21.32 14.56 16.47
CA THR A 1024 22.02 13.35 16.92
C THR A 1024 22.64 12.56 15.75
N TRP A 1025 23.82 11.97 15.99
CA TRP A 1025 24.50 11.02 15.09
C TRP A 1025 25.56 10.21 15.89
N PRO A 1026 25.81 8.92 15.57
CA PRO A 1026 25.00 8.05 14.71
C PRO A 1026 23.60 7.80 15.29
N VAL A 1027 22.70 7.28 14.46
CA VAL A 1027 21.37 6.83 14.92
C VAL A 1027 21.25 5.34 14.69
N GLU A 1028 21.06 4.60 15.78
CA GLU A 1028 20.72 3.18 15.77
C GLU A 1028 19.27 3.01 16.23
N THR A 1029 18.52 2.17 15.52
CA THR A 1029 17.16 1.75 15.88
C THR A 1029 17.02 0.24 15.64
N THR A 1030 16.06 -0.37 16.34
CA THR A 1030 15.63 -1.75 16.08
C THR A 1030 14.15 -1.74 15.77
N ALA A 1031 13.78 -2.18 14.57
CA ALA A 1031 12.38 -2.33 14.19
C ALA A 1031 11.72 -3.50 14.95
N VAL A 1032 10.49 -3.27 15.44
CA VAL A 1032 9.72 -4.29 16.18
C VAL A 1032 9.36 -5.43 15.22
N GLY A 1033 9.61 -6.67 15.63
CA GLY A 1033 9.39 -7.85 14.77
C GLY A 1033 7.92 -8.05 14.41
N MET A 1034 7.61 -8.08 13.12
CA MET A 1034 6.29 -8.53 12.65
C MET A 1034 6.19 -10.06 12.69
N PRO A 1035 5.05 -10.62 13.13
CA PRO A 1035 4.76 -12.05 13.00
C PRO A 1035 4.87 -12.54 11.55
N ASP A 1036 5.35 -13.77 11.33
CA ASP A 1036 5.29 -14.37 10.00
C ASP A 1036 3.83 -14.73 9.67
N TRP A 1037 3.30 -14.11 8.61
CA TRP A 1037 1.92 -14.30 8.15
C TRP A 1037 1.64 -15.72 7.63
N ARG A 1038 2.68 -16.52 7.39
CA ARG A 1038 2.60 -17.92 6.95
C ARG A 1038 2.34 -18.91 8.09
N ASN A 1039 2.49 -18.47 9.34
CA ASN A 1039 2.31 -19.29 10.54
C ASN A 1039 0.90 -19.17 11.15
N LYS A 1040 -0.10 -18.70 10.36
CA LYS A 1040 -1.50 -18.51 10.76
C LYS A 1040 -2.45 -19.23 9.80
#